data_AF-A0A6I9WLL1-F1
#
_entry.id   AF-A0A6I9WLL1-F1
#
_cell.length_a   1.000
_cell.length_b   1.000
_cell.length_c   1.000
_cell.angle_alpha   90.00
_cell.angle_beta   90.00
_cell.angle_gamma   90.00
#
_symmetry.space_group_name_H-M   'P 1'
#
loop_
_entity.id
_entity.type
_entity.pdbx_description
1 polymer ?
#
loop_
_entity_poly.entity_id
_entity_poly.type
_entity_poly.pdbx_seq_one_letter_code
_entity_poly.pdbx_strand_id
1 'polypeptide(L)'
;IFLFENYPWRYIEKHGNVDPDDAMTHDLTTTLRSELAALEYKRDRLMSELQEMKSVVRSRDQRVVELQVEADQLREQAARQNAVVSSLKKRIQELEERERNLYASQGRNEIMIQGLQRDVKYHEEKVREYDKKIRQLEHAISEEIQLKERARLNLQDFVRRLAHALNVEYCETAHHSPEMVIHKAEELVQEVNRLRTKSTNVETQLTSVEMDFRTCRDALDRVTTEKEQLQRQVSVHLVDIDRLRQEKECLEMQYRVAEKDMNDLRDKLVNANRSLTSATGNISNQEALICQLREDLKVREEKTQRVQNELRHLLESIAILISTPNRFVESHENAIKDRIREILADNKDQSLKIQSLREKVSMATESTNRQSELVESTMMKVRSLEDERAALEAKIHKLESELTSSDLSRESLRRDKQTFMTFLDRLGKAMQMDEISQEIGLDLQTESLLVRAEQLARLETDKLVDKYLYSSYTTLPRIRRERTFHELPCLKETSVVYQLQRRVRTLREQLQRRDLHLDLLRRKLSLQEDSVRMKSLLQTERDEANIRAKKLAKQVERLQVQLSEEKSRNRELSAQLTEAADYKIAALERSRKIEELQKRLVESEMLRTRYNRKLTMAKEQMRTVAETADQERSINDHSLQLLRDELAQVKQNLSDVTRRESQLQSFRVSVAKLLSEPICTPDYEIISRLQKMVAAHRDFTMLSRRYDEPLETNPSRCTR
;
A
#
# COMPACT_ATOMS: atom_id res chain seq x y z
N ILE A 1 30.95 -48.35 2.21
CA ILE A 1 30.60 -49.57 2.98
C ILE A 1 30.51 -50.73 1.97
N PHE A 2 30.81 -51.96 2.39
CA PHE A 2 31.10 -53.13 1.54
C PHE A 2 30.02 -53.51 0.53
N LEU A 3 30.45 -54.03 -0.64
CA LEU A 3 30.26 -55.43 -1.04
C LEU A 3 31.12 -55.78 -2.28
N PHE A 4 31.27 -57.08 -2.59
CA PHE A 4 32.03 -57.62 -3.73
C PHE A 4 31.01 -58.14 -4.82
N GLU A 5 31.30 -58.98 -5.84
CA GLU A 5 32.41 -59.91 -6.14
C GLU A 5 32.38 -60.41 -7.61
N ASN A 6 33.37 -61.23 -7.99
CA ASN A 6 33.40 -62.19 -9.12
C ASN A 6 33.43 -61.65 -10.57
N TYR A 7 34.52 -61.95 -11.30
CA TYR A 7 34.59 -63.04 -12.29
C TYR A 7 36.06 -63.27 -12.77
N PRO A 8 36.43 -64.30 -13.57
CA PRO A 8 37.55 -65.15 -13.15
C PRO A 8 38.78 -65.16 -14.10
N TRP A 9 39.82 -65.84 -13.61
CA TRP A 9 41.10 -66.11 -14.27
C TRP A 9 40.98 -66.64 -15.71
N ARG A 10 41.82 -66.09 -16.60
CA ARG A 10 42.36 -66.80 -17.77
C ARG A 10 43.82 -66.43 -18.01
N TYR A 11 44.72 -67.35 -17.68
CA TYR A 11 46.12 -67.32 -18.10
C TYR A 11 46.21 -67.52 -19.62
N ILE A 12 46.87 -66.61 -20.32
CA ILE A 12 47.54 -66.89 -21.60
C ILE A 12 48.88 -66.15 -21.56
N GLU A 13 49.98 -66.90 -21.59
CA GLU A 13 51.32 -66.34 -21.69
C GLU A 13 51.55 -65.69 -23.06
N LYS A 14 52.28 -64.58 -23.08
CA LYS A 14 53.09 -64.21 -24.25
C LYS A 14 54.29 -63.39 -23.81
N HIS A 15 55.46 -64.01 -23.88
CA HIS A 15 56.73 -63.31 -23.70
C HIS A 15 56.88 -62.21 -24.77
N GLY A 16 57.23 -61.01 -24.31
CA GLY A 16 57.90 -59.99 -25.10
C GLY A 16 58.98 -59.37 -24.21
N ASN A 17 60.20 -59.23 -24.72
CA ASN A 17 61.27 -58.56 -23.98
C ASN A 17 60.87 -57.10 -23.72
N VAL A 18 61.10 -56.65 -22.50
CA VAL A 18 61.13 -55.24 -22.10
C VAL A 18 62.46 -55.05 -21.37
N ASP A 19 63.18 -53.97 -21.70
CA ASP A 19 64.50 -53.71 -21.12
C ASP A 19 64.38 -53.34 -19.61
N PRO A 20 65.37 -53.69 -18.78
CA PRO A 20 65.34 -53.38 -17.35
C PRO A 20 65.22 -51.88 -17.03
N ASP A 21 65.86 -51.02 -17.83
CA ASP A 21 65.75 -49.56 -17.72
C ASP A 21 64.33 -49.06 -18.08
N ASP A 22 63.67 -49.69 -19.05
CA ASP A 22 62.32 -49.30 -19.50
C ASP A 22 61.27 -49.68 -18.43
N ALA A 23 61.47 -50.79 -17.72
CA ALA A 23 60.67 -51.14 -16.54
C ALA A 23 60.89 -50.17 -15.36
N MET A 24 62.15 -49.87 -15.01
CA MET A 24 62.47 -48.99 -13.87
C MET A 24 62.04 -47.54 -14.12
N THR A 25 62.13 -47.05 -15.37
CA THR A 25 61.58 -45.75 -15.75
C THR A 25 60.06 -45.75 -15.84
N HIS A 26 59.41 -46.87 -16.16
CA HIS A 26 57.95 -46.99 -16.08
C HIS A 26 57.43 -46.88 -14.64
N ASP A 27 58.05 -47.59 -13.69
CA ASP A 27 57.71 -47.50 -12.25
C ASP A 27 57.96 -46.10 -11.68
N LEU A 28 59.09 -45.46 -12.04
CA LEU A 28 59.33 -44.07 -11.65
C LEU A 28 58.27 -43.13 -12.26
N THR A 29 57.86 -43.36 -13.51
CA THR A 29 56.84 -42.55 -14.20
C THR A 29 55.45 -42.76 -13.63
N THR A 30 55.06 -43.97 -13.23
CA THR A 30 53.78 -44.23 -12.56
C THR A 30 53.78 -43.71 -11.13
N THR A 31 54.90 -43.80 -10.41
CA THR A 31 55.08 -43.18 -9.09
C THR A 31 54.88 -41.66 -9.19
N LEU A 32 55.63 -40.97 -10.06
CA LEU A 32 55.49 -39.52 -10.28
C LEU A 32 54.09 -39.12 -10.76
N ARG A 33 53.41 -39.94 -11.57
CA ARG A 33 51.99 -39.71 -11.94
C ARG A 33 51.05 -39.86 -10.75
N SER A 34 51.30 -40.81 -9.84
CA SER A 34 50.48 -41.00 -8.64
C SER A 34 50.68 -39.88 -7.62
N GLU A 35 51.91 -39.40 -7.44
CA GLU A 35 52.22 -38.23 -6.62
C GLU A 35 51.60 -36.96 -7.20
N LEU A 36 51.72 -36.75 -8.52
CA LEU A 36 51.12 -35.61 -9.19
C LEU A 36 49.58 -35.65 -9.07
N ALA A 37 48.94 -36.80 -9.29
CA ALA A 37 47.50 -36.96 -9.08
C ALA A 37 47.08 -36.73 -7.61
N ALA A 38 47.88 -37.16 -6.64
CA ALA A 38 47.65 -36.89 -5.22
C ALA A 38 47.80 -35.39 -4.87
N LEU A 39 48.75 -34.69 -5.50
CA LEU A 39 48.93 -33.25 -5.37
C LEU A 39 47.80 -32.46 -6.06
N GLU A 40 47.30 -32.92 -7.21
CA GLU A 40 46.13 -32.35 -7.88
C GLU A 40 44.85 -32.54 -7.05
N TYR A 41 44.62 -33.74 -6.52
CA TYR A 41 43.51 -33.99 -5.60
C TYR A 41 43.62 -33.11 -4.35
N LYS A 42 44.82 -32.94 -3.79
CA LYS A 42 45.07 -32.06 -2.64
C LYS A 42 44.84 -30.58 -2.99
N ARG A 43 45.26 -30.12 -4.17
CA ARG A 43 44.96 -28.78 -4.72
C ARG A 43 43.46 -28.56 -4.81
N ASP A 44 42.74 -29.47 -5.46
CA ASP A 44 41.31 -29.28 -5.74
C ASP A 44 40.46 -29.38 -4.47
N ARG A 45 40.85 -30.25 -3.53
CA ARG A 45 40.30 -30.27 -2.17
C ARG A 45 40.53 -28.93 -1.45
N LEU A 46 41.76 -28.44 -1.40
CA LEU A 46 42.09 -27.15 -0.76
C LEU A 46 41.38 -25.96 -1.44
N MET A 47 41.16 -26.02 -2.75
CA MET A 47 40.38 -25.03 -3.49
C MET A 47 38.89 -25.06 -3.13
N SER A 48 38.31 -26.24 -2.91
CA SER A 48 36.95 -26.38 -2.36
C SER A 48 36.86 -25.85 -0.92
N GLU A 49 37.76 -26.27 -0.04
CA GLU A 49 37.82 -25.81 1.37
C GLU A 49 38.02 -24.28 1.45
N LEU A 50 38.82 -23.70 0.55
CA LEU A 50 38.98 -22.25 0.40
C LEU A 50 37.70 -21.56 -0.09
N GLN A 51 36.93 -22.19 -0.99
CA GLN A 51 35.69 -21.63 -1.52
C GLN A 51 34.54 -21.71 -0.50
N GLU A 52 34.51 -22.75 0.35
CA GLU A 52 33.64 -22.82 1.54
C GLU A 52 34.04 -21.78 2.58
N MET A 53 35.33 -21.65 2.92
CA MET A 53 35.82 -20.54 3.76
C MET A 53 35.32 -19.19 3.24
N LYS A 54 35.41 -18.95 1.93
CA LYS A 54 34.91 -17.71 1.29
C LYS A 54 33.39 -17.58 1.29
N SER A 55 32.59 -18.65 1.34
CA SER A 55 31.14 -18.54 1.48
C SER A 55 30.73 -18.28 2.93
N VAL A 56 31.40 -18.95 3.90
CA VAL A 56 31.23 -18.76 5.34
C VAL A 56 31.65 -17.36 5.80
N VAL A 57 32.75 -16.81 5.27
CA VAL A 57 33.14 -15.42 5.55
C VAL A 57 32.08 -14.45 5.04
N ARG A 58 31.65 -14.56 3.77
CA ARG A 58 30.59 -13.70 3.21
C ARG A 58 29.26 -13.80 3.95
N SER A 59 28.88 -14.98 4.48
CA SER A 59 27.66 -15.11 5.30
C SER A 59 27.82 -14.50 6.70
N ARG A 60 29.02 -14.53 7.28
CA ARG A 60 29.35 -13.79 8.51
C ARG A 60 29.36 -12.29 8.29
N ASP A 61 29.95 -11.80 7.21
CA ASP A 61 29.97 -10.36 6.86
C ASP A 61 28.53 -9.83 6.69
N GLN A 62 27.70 -10.56 5.95
CA GLN A 62 26.27 -10.28 5.81
C GLN A 62 25.55 -10.26 7.17
N ARG A 63 25.85 -11.22 8.07
CA ARG A 63 25.27 -11.26 9.42
C ARG A 63 25.74 -10.11 10.31
N VAL A 64 26.98 -9.64 10.15
CA VAL A 64 27.51 -8.45 10.84
C VAL A 64 26.80 -7.18 10.36
N VAL A 65 26.55 -7.05 9.06
CA VAL A 65 25.77 -5.92 8.50
C VAL A 65 24.32 -5.93 9.02
N GLU A 66 23.68 -7.10 9.10
CA GLU A 66 22.34 -7.25 9.70
C GLU A 66 22.30 -6.81 11.18
N LEU A 67 23.25 -7.31 11.99
CA LEU A 67 23.36 -6.95 13.41
C LEU A 67 23.72 -5.47 13.63
N GLN A 68 24.49 -4.86 12.71
CA GLN A 68 24.77 -3.43 12.74
C GLN A 68 23.50 -2.61 12.51
N VAL A 69 22.69 -2.96 11.49
CA VAL A 69 21.40 -2.30 11.22
C VAL A 69 20.42 -2.47 12.39
N GLU A 70 20.37 -3.65 13.00
CA GLU A 70 19.57 -3.91 14.21
C GLU A 70 20.04 -3.04 15.39
N ALA A 71 21.36 -2.92 15.61
CA ALA A 71 21.92 -2.06 16.66
C ALA A 71 21.74 -0.56 16.38
N ASP A 72 21.71 -0.14 15.12
CA ASP A 72 21.41 1.24 14.70
C ASP A 72 19.93 1.57 14.93
N GLN A 73 19.02 0.66 14.58
CA GLN A 73 17.57 0.78 14.85
C GLN A 73 17.28 0.85 16.36
N LEU A 74 17.92 0.01 17.17
CA LEU A 74 17.77 0.04 18.63
C LEU A 74 18.31 1.36 19.23
N ARG A 75 19.41 1.91 18.70
CA ARG A 75 19.92 3.23 19.10
C ARG A 75 18.97 4.36 18.69
N GLU A 76 18.35 4.29 17.51
CA GLU A 76 17.34 5.27 17.11
C GLU A 76 16.08 5.18 17.97
N GLN A 77 15.59 3.98 18.27
CA GLN A 77 14.44 3.76 19.14
C GLN A 77 14.70 4.29 20.57
N ALA A 78 15.90 4.06 21.11
CA ALA A 78 16.32 4.62 22.39
C ALA A 78 16.41 6.17 22.34
N ALA A 79 16.88 6.77 21.24
CA ALA A 79 16.89 8.22 21.07
C ALA A 79 15.47 8.80 21.02
N ARG A 80 14.55 8.17 20.27
CA ARG A 80 13.13 8.54 20.22
C ARG A 80 12.47 8.45 21.61
N GLN A 81 12.71 7.36 22.36
CA GLN A 81 12.22 7.20 23.73
C GLN A 81 12.78 8.29 24.68
N ASN A 82 14.07 8.59 24.62
CA ASN A 82 14.68 9.65 25.43
C ASN A 82 14.11 11.04 25.10
N ALA A 83 13.79 11.33 23.84
CA ALA A 83 13.11 12.57 23.45
C ALA A 83 11.71 12.68 24.05
N VAL A 84 10.93 11.59 24.06
CA VAL A 84 9.62 11.52 24.73
C VAL A 84 9.76 11.72 26.24
N VAL A 85 10.72 11.05 26.90
CA VAL A 85 10.99 11.22 28.34
C VAL A 85 11.39 12.66 28.68
N SER A 86 12.20 13.31 27.83
CA SER A 86 12.58 14.72 28.00
C SER A 86 11.38 15.66 27.86
N SER A 87 10.51 15.43 26.87
CA SER A 87 9.26 16.18 26.67
C SER A 87 8.32 16.03 27.88
N LEU A 88 8.13 14.81 28.38
CA LEU A 88 7.30 14.55 29.57
C LEU A 88 7.89 15.19 30.83
N LYS A 89 9.22 15.13 31.05
CA LYS A 89 9.89 15.82 32.16
C LYS A 89 9.68 17.34 32.10
N LYS A 90 9.86 17.96 30.93
CA LYS A 90 9.56 19.39 30.73
C LYS A 90 8.08 19.68 31.06
N ARG A 91 7.15 18.84 30.59
CA ARG A 91 5.72 19.05 30.85
C ARG A 91 5.35 18.92 32.32
N ILE A 92 5.99 18.03 33.07
CA ILE A 92 5.85 17.93 34.54
C ILE A 92 6.36 19.22 35.19
N GLN A 93 7.57 19.68 34.83
CA GLN A 93 8.14 20.92 35.37
C GLN A 93 7.25 22.15 35.11
N GLU A 94 6.65 22.27 33.91
CA GLU A 94 5.67 23.33 33.61
C GLU A 94 4.37 23.22 34.43
N LEU A 95 3.99 22.03 34.90
CA LEU A 95 2.80 21.83 35.73
C LEU A 95 3.10 22.16 37.19
N GLU A 96 4.23 21.69 37.72
CA GLU A 96 4.77 22.07 39.04
C GLU A 96 4.97 23.59 39.16
N GLU A 97 5.35 24.26 38.07
CA GLU A 97 5.48 25.72 38.03
C GLU A 97 4.13 26.44 38.03
N ARG A 98 3.14 25.94 37.29
CA ARG A 98 1.78 26.47 37.35
C ARG A 98 1.17 26.28 38.74
N GLU A 99 1.41 25.14 39.38
CA GLU A 99 0.97 24.83 40.74
C GLU A 99 1.63 25.75 41.78
N ARG A 100 2.96 25.92 41.75
CA ARG A 100 3.67 26.90 42.60
C ARG A 100 3.12 28.32 42.44
N ASN A 101 2.82 28.74 41.21
CA ASN A 101 2.23 30.05 40.93
C ASN A 101 0.79 30.18 41.44
N LEU A 102 -0.01 29.10 41.41
CA LEU A 102 -1.36 29.07 41.99
C LEU A 102 -1.31 29.19 43.52
N TYR A 103 -0.45 28.44 44.21
CA TYR A 103 -0.26 28.57 45.66
C TYR A 103 0.21 29.98 46.05
N ALA A 104 1.16 30.56 45.31
CA ALA A 104 1.61 31.93 45.54
C ALA A 104 0.49 32.97 45.33
N SER A 105 -0.44 32.72 44.39
CA SER A 105 -1.62 33.57 44.21
C SER A 105 -2.67 33.38 45.31
N GLN A 106 -2.91 32.14 45.73
CA GLN A 106 -3.80 31.83 46.84
C GLN A 106 -3.34 32.51 48.14
N GLY A 107 -2.06 32.44 48.48
CA GLY A 107 -1.50 33.10 49.66
C GLY A 107 -1.69 34.63 49.64
N ARG A 108 -1.52 35.28 48.48
CA ARG A 108 -1.82 36.73 48.33
C ARG A 108 -3.30 37.04 48.53
N ASN A 109 -4.19 36.23 47.95
CA ASN A 109 -5.63 36.39 48.10
C ASN A 109 -6.06 36.17 49.56
N GLU A 110 -5.46 35.22 50.26
CA GLU A 110 -5.74 34.94 51.67
C GLU A 110 -5.26 36.09 52.59
N ILE A 111 -4.08 36.67 52.33
CA ILE A 111 -3.62 37.89 53.01
C ILE A 111 -4.58 39.07 52.77
N MET A 112 -5.09 39.24 51.54
CA MET A 112 -6.09 40.26 51.22
C MET A 112 -7.41 40.03 51.96
N ILE A 113 -7.91 38.79 52.00
CA ILE A 113 -9.13 38.42 52.75
C ILE A 113 -8.96 38.70 54.25
N GLN A 114 -7.81 38.34 54.84
CA GLN A 114 -7.50 38.67 56.23
C GLN A 114 -7.39 40.19 56.48
N GLY A 115 -6.97 40.97 55.47
CA GLY A 115 -7.03 42.43 55.48
C GLY A 115 -8.46 42.94 55.61
N LEU A 116 -9.30 42.59 54.63
CA LEU A 116 -10.71 42.99 54.59
C LEU A 116 -11.49 42.54 55.85
N GLN A 117 -11.18 41.37 56.41
CA GLN A 117 -11.77 40.90 57.67
C GLN A 117 -11.37 41.78 58.88
N ARG A 118 -10.13 42.28 58.92
CA ARG A 118 -9.69 43.24 59.96
C ARG A 118 -10.37 44.59 59.78
N ASP A 119 -10.51 45.07 58.55
CA ASP A 119 -11.15 46.35 58.25
C ASP A 119 -12.65 46.31 58.58
N VAL A 120 -13.36 45.24 58.21
CA VAL A 120 -14.77 45.01 58.61
C VAL A 120 -14.91 45.04 60.13
N LYS A 121 -14.06 44.30 60.87
CA LYS A 121 -14.12 44.28 62.34
C LYS A 121 -13.86 45.65 62.96
N TYR A 122 -12.92 46.43 62.42
CA TYR A 122 -12.65 47.81 62.84
C TYR A 122 -13.87 48.72 62.61
N HIS A 123 -14.54 48.59 61.46
CA HIS A 123 -15.77 49.34 61.18
C HIS A 123 -16.93 48.93 62.11
N GLU A 124 -17.11 47.65 62.42
CA GLU A 124 -18.09 47.21 63.43
C GLU A 124 -17.78 47.77 64.83
N GLU A 125 -16.50 47.82 65.22
CA GLU A 125 -16.06 48.41 66.49
C GLU A 125 -16.34 49.92 66.53
N LYS A 126 -16.13 50.64 65.41
CA LYS A 126 -16.49 52.06 65.28
C LYS A 126 -18.00 52.30 65.29
N VAL A 127 -18.81 51.47 64.63
CA VAL A 127 -20.27 51.54 64.73
C VAL A 127 -20.71 51.39 66.17
N ARG A 128 -20.20 50.38 66.90
CA ARG A 128 -20.49 50.18 68.34
C ARG A 128 -20.03 51.34 69.23
N GLU A 129 -18.94 52.04 68.89
CA GLU A 129 -18.50 53.25 69.58
C GLU A 129 -19.49 54.42 69.37
N TYR A 130 -19.92 54.68 68.12
CA TYR A 130 -20.89 55.73 67.81
C TYR A 130 -22.26 55.44 68.44
N ASP A 131 -22.72 54.19 68.40
CA ASP A 131 -23.95 53.73 69.04
C ASP A 131 -23.99 54.02 70.55
N LYS A 132 -22.86 53.84 71.23
CA LYS A 132 -22.71 54.19 72.65
C LYS A 132 -22.73 55.71 72.86
N LYS A 133 -22.12 56.47 71.95
CA LYS A 133 -22.00 57.93 72.01
C LYS A 133 -23.34 58.64 71.77
N ILE A 134 -24.18 58.11 70.87
CA ILE A 134 -25.55 58.57 70.64
C ILE A 134 -26.38 58.43 71.94
N ARG A 135 -26.39 57.24 72.54
CA ARG A 135 -27.12 56.97 73.79
C ARG A 135 -26.69 57.85 74.97
N GLN A 136 -25.41 58.26 75.00
CA GLN A 136 -24.91 59.21 75.99
C GLN A 136 -25.43 60.63 75.77
N LEU A 137 -25.57 61.07 74.52
CA LEU A 137 -26.14 62.38 74.17
C LEU A 137 -27.66 62.44 74.45
N GLU A 138 -28.38 61.37 74.13
CA GLU A 138 -29.81 61.22 74.47
C GLU A 138 -30.07 61.34 75.98
N HIS A 139 -29.18 60.77 76.80
CA HIS A 139 -29.24 60.88 78.26
C HIS A 139 -28.97 62.31 78.74
N ALA A 140 -27.89 62.96 78.27
CA ALA A 140 -27.54 64.32 78.67
C ALA A 140 -28.61 65.36 78.30
N ILE A 141 -29.25 65.23 77.13
CA ILE A 141 -30.39 66.08 76.73
C ILE A 141 -31.57 65.91 77.69
N SER A 142 -31.79 64.69 78.19
CA SER A 142 -32.86 64.39 79.14
C SER A 142 -32.60 65.00 80.54
N GLU A 143 -31.34 65.14 80.95
CA GLU A 143 -30.95 65.79 82.21
C GLU A 143 -31.08 67.33 82.15
N GLU A 144 -30.64 67.97 81.06
CA GLU A 144 -30.75 69.41 80.85
C GLU A 144 -32.21 69.92 80.85
N ILE A 145 -33.14 69.14 80.28
CA ILE A 145 -34.57 69.46 80.34
C ILE A 145 -35.06 69.53 81.80
N GLN A 146 -34.60 68.64 82.69
CA GLN A 146 -34.98 68.66 84.10
C GLN A 146 -34.34 69.82 84.89
N LEU A 147 -33.14 70.27 84.50
CA LEU A 147 -32.49 71.44 85.10
C LEU A 147 -33.21 72.73 84.73
N LYS A 148 -33.60 72.88 83.46
CA LYS A 148 -34.34 74.04 82.95
C LYS A 148 -35.69 74.23 83.65
N GLU A 149 -36.40 73.15 83.94
CA GLU A 149 -37.69 73.18 84.64
C GLU A 149 -37.55 73.67 86.10
N ARG A 150 -36.46 73.31 86.78
CA ARG A 150 -36.15 73.78 88.15
C ARG A 150 -35.80 75.27 88.19
N ALA A 151 -35.04 75.76 87.22
CA ALA A 151 -34.68 77.19 87.13
C ALA A 151 -35.92 78.09 86.98
N ARG A 152 -36.93 77.64 86.23
CA ARG A 152 -38.19 78.38 85.97
C ARG A 152 -38.99 78.68 87.24
N LEU A 153 -38.96 77.80 88.25
CA LEU A 153 -39.67 77.97 89.51
C LEU A 153 -39.02 79.02 90.42
N ASN A 154 -37.70 79.06 90.49
CA ASN A 154 -36.96 80.00 91.34
C ASN A 154 -37.18 81.47 90.93
N LEU A 155 -37.40 81.74 89.64
CA LEU A 155 -37.61 83.10 89.12
C LEU A 155 -38.93 83.73 89.62
N GLN A 156 -39.99 82.92 89.84
CA GLN A 156 -41.26 83.41 90.40
C GLN A 156 -41.16 83.83 91.88
N ASP A 157 -40.16 83.33 92.61
CA ASP A 157 -39.96 83.65 94.02
C ASP A 157 -39.13 84.92 94.23
N PHE A 158 -38.28 85.28 93.26
CA PHE A 158 -37.49 86.51 93.26
C PHE A 158 -38.36 87.78 93.09
N VAL A 159 -39.31 87.75 92.14
CA VAL A 159 -40.22 88.88 91.87
C VAL A 159 -41.03 89.27 93.12
N ARG A 160 -41.41 88.27 93.95
CA ARG A 160 -42.19 88.49 95.18
C ARG A 160 -41.40 89.21 96.29
N ARG A 161 -40.07 89.26 96.19
CA ARG A 161 -39.18 89.90 97.19
C ARG A 161 -38.85 91.35 96.84
N LEU A 162 -38.79 91.70 95.56
CA LEU A 162 -38.48 93.06 95.10
C LEU A 162 -39.54 94.08 95.55
N ALA A 163 -40.82 93.67 95.57
CA ALA A 163 -41.94 94.47 96.06
C ALA A 163 -41.85 94.81 97.57
N HIS A 164 -41.04 94.08 98.35
CA HIS A 164 -40.88 94.30 99.79
C HIS A 164 -39.73 95.26 100.12
N ALA A 165 -38.87 95.60 99.14
CA ALA A 165 -37.63 96.36 99.37
C ALA A 165 -37.77 97.89 99.23
N LEU A 166 -38.94 98.40 98.83
CA LEU A 166 -39.11 99.82 98.43
C LEU A 166 -39.76 100.74 99.50
N ASN A 167 -40.27 100.17 100.59
CA ASN A 167 -40.53 100.82 101.90
C ASN A 167 -40.86 102.33 101.90
N VAL A 168 -42.08 102.71 101.49
CA VAL A 168 -42.52 104.12 101.26
C VAL A 168 -43.49 104.64 102.33
N GLU A 169 -43.14 105.76 102.99
CA GLU A 169 -43.99 106.64 103.84
C GLU A 169 -43.23 107.98 104.09
N TYR A 170 -43.79 109.07 104.64
CA TYR A 170 -45.02 109.84 104.35
C TYR A 170 -45.06 111.10 105.27
N CYS A 171 -45.27 112.35 104.84
CA CYS A 171 -44.94 112.98 103.55
C CYS A 171 -43.96 114.18 103.80
N GLU A 172 -44.29 115.46 104.05
CA GLU A 172 -45.21 116.47 103.47
C GLU A 172 -44.52 117.86 103.73
N THR A 173 -44.78 119.02 103.10
CA THR A 173 -45.83 119.52 102.19
C THR A 173 -45.20 120.31 101.02
N ALA A 174 -45.74 120.42 99.80
CA ALA A 174 -46.95 119.80 99.25
C ALA A 174 -46.66 119.25 97.84
N HIS A 175 -47.34 118.15 97.51
CA HIS A 175 -47.44 117.45 96.22
C HIS A 175 -46.41 117.77 95.11
N HIS A 176 -45.51 116.82 94.88
CA HIS A 176 -44.93 116.53 93.57
C HIS A 176 -45.28 115.08 93.23
N SER A 177 -45.62 114.76 91.98
CA SER A 177 -46.13 113.42 91.62
C SER A 177 -45.00 112.38 91.51
N PRO A 178 -45.33 111.07 91.55
CA PRO A 178 -44.34 110.01 91.32
C PRO A 178 -43.56 110.19 90.01
N GLU A 179 -44.22 110.78 89.01
CA GLU A 179 -43.71 110.96 87.66
C GLU A 179 -42.46 111.84 87.60
N MET A 180 -42.19 112.76 88.54
CA MET A 180 -41.00 113.64 88.46
C MET A 180 -39.68 112.95 88.85
N VAL A 181 -39.70 112.15 89.92
CA VAL A 181 -38.53 111.35 90.33
C VAL A 181 -38.38 110.15 89.41
N ILE A 182 -39.50 109.56 88.97
CA ILE A 182 -39.53 108.65 87.83
C ILE A 182 -38.94 109.35 86.60
N HIS A 183 -39.25 110.60 86.26
CA HIS A 183 -38.71 111.27 85.07
C HIS A 183 -37.20 111.49 85.12
N LYS A 184 -36.63 111.93 86.25
CA LYS A 184 -35.18 112.16 86.32
C LYS A 184 -34.39 110.85 86.34
N ALA A 185 -34.99 109.79 86.91
CA ALA A 185 -34.49 108.44 86.71
C ALA A 185 -34.67 108.00 85.25
N GLU A 186 -35.83 108.21 84.64
CA GLU A 186 -36.19 107.84 83.27
C GLU A 186 -35.36 108.56 82.21
N GLU A 187 -35.02 109.84 82.31
CA GLU A 187 -34.19 110.49 81.27
C GLU A 187 -32.82 109.80 81.20
N LEU A 188 -32.21 109.57 82.35
CA LEU A 188 -30.91 108.90 82.45
C LEU A 188 -31.03 107.39 82.19
N VAL A 189 -32.09 106.72 82.64
CA VAL A 189 -32.35 105.30 82.40
C VAL A 189 -32.84 105.05 80.98
N GLN A 190 -33.53 105.97 80.31
CA GLN A 190 -33.90 105.88 78.90
C GLN A 190 -32.69 106.14 78.02
N GLU A 191 -31.82 107.12 78.30
CA GLU A 191 -30.59 107.29 77.51
C GLU A 191 -29.59 106.16 77.77
N VAL A 192 -29.40 105.74 79.03
CA VAL A 192 -28.58 104.55 79.35
C VAL A 192 -29.22 103.29 78.78
N ASN A 193 -30.54 103.10 78.81
CA ASN A 193 -31.19 101.96 78.15
C ASN A 193 -31.16 102.08 76.63
N ARG A 194 -31.18 103.28 76.02
CA ARG A 194 -31.07 103.45 74.57
C ARG A 194 -29.65 103.13 74.10
N LEU A 195 -28.64 103.58 74.83
CA LEU A 195 -27.23 103.25 74.58
C LEU A 195 -26.93 101.77 74.90
N ARG A 196 -27.44 101.24 76.02
CA ARG A 196 -27.31 99.82 76.38
C ARG A 196 -28.06 98.92 75.41
N THR A 197 -29.28 99.28 74.96
CA THR A 197 -30.02 98.53 73.93
C THR A 197 -29.29 98.60 72.60
N LYS A 198 -28.70 99.74 72.23
CA LYS A 198 -27.82 99.82 71.06
C LYS A 198 -26.58 98.94 71.21
N SER A 199 -25.96 98.91 72.40
CA SER A 199 -24.81 98.04 72.71
C SER A 199 -25.22 96.58 72.57
N THR A 200 -26.27 96.12 73.26
CA THR A 200 -26.75 94.73 73.16
C THR A 200 -27.24 94.36 71.76
N ASN A 201 -27.80 95.30 71.00
CA ASN A 201 -28.18 95.05 69.60
C ASN A 201 -26.95 94.92 68.69
N VAL A 202 -25.88 95.70 68.92
CA VAL A 202 -24.61 95.56 68.20
C VAL A 202 -23.87 94.29 68.64
N GLU A 203 -23.90 93.93 69.92
CA GLU A 203 -23.32 92.70 70.48
C GLU A 203 -24.04 91.45 69.98
N THR A 204 -25.38 91.46 69.89
CA THR A 204 -26.17 90.35 69.30
C THR A 204 -26.02 90.26 67.79
N GLN A 205 -25.90 91.39 67.08
CA GLN A 205 -25.56 91.38 65.65
C GLN A 205 -24.12 90.88 65.41
N LEU A 206 -23.16 91.30 66.22
CA LEU A 206 -21.77 90.86 66.14
C LEU A 206 -21.65 89.36 66.42
N THR A 207 -22.28 88.86 67.49
CA THR A 207 -22.28 87.42 67.82
C THR A 207 -23.04 86.58 66.80
N SER A 208 -24.09 87.10 66.17
CA SER A 208 -24.71 86.45 64.99
C SER A 208 -23.71 86.38 63.84
N VAL A 209 -23.11 87.50 63.43
CA VAL A 209 -22.14 87.55 62.32
C VAL A 209 -20.91 86.68 62.60
N GLU A 210 -20.45 86.58 63.84
CA GLU A 210 -19.40 85.63 64.23
C GLU A 210 -19.85 84.18 64.11
N MET A 211 -21.09 83.85 64.48
CA MET A 211 -21.64 82.49 64.34
C MET A 211 -21.85 82.13 62.86
N ASP A 212 -22.33 83.07 62.04
CA ASP A 212 -22.48 82.94 60.60
C ASP A 212 -21.09 82.76 59.94
N PHE A 213 -20.09 83.53 60.34
CA PHE A 213 -18.72 83.42 59.83
C PHE A 213 -18.04 82.10 60.23
N ARG A 214 -18.27 81.60 61.46
CA ARG A 214 -17.85 80.25 61.87
C ARG A 214 -18.54 79.18 61.02
N THR A 215 -19.86 79.28 60.82
CA THR A 215 -20.65 78.35 60.00
C THR A 215 -20.16 78.32 58.53
N CYS A 216 -19.83 79.48 57.97
CA CYS A 216 -19.22 79.61 56.64
C CYS A 216 -17.81 79.02 56.57
N ARG A 217 -16.99 79.16 57.61
CA ARG A 217 -15.67 78.50 57.70
C ARG A 217 -15.82 76.99 57.74
N ASP A 218 -16.67 76.46 58.63
CA ASP A 218 -16.90 75.03 58.75
C ASP A 218 -17.45 74.43 57.44
N ALA A 219 -18.24 75.20 56.68
CA ALA A 219 -18.69 74.82 55.35
C ALA A 219 -17.56 74.81 54.30
N LEU A 220 -16.68 75.83 54.31
CA LEU A 220 -15.50 75.88 53.44
C LEU A 220 -14.53 74.74 53.73
N ASP A 221 -14.31 74.40 54.99
CA ASP A 221 -13.44 73.29 55.40
C ASP A 221 -14.03 71.94 54.97
N ARG A 222 -15.36 71.72 55.11
CA ARG A 222 -16.05 70.54 54.55
C ARG A 222 -15.84 70.44 53.03
N VAL A 223 -16.18 71.49 52.28
CA VAL A 223 -16.00 71.52 50.80
C VAL A 223 -14.53 71.32 50.40
N THR A 224 -13.58 71.78 51.21
CA THR A 224 -12.14 71.54 50.96
C THR A 224 -11.79 70.07 51.16
N THR A 225 -12.28 69.41 52.21
CA THR A 225 -12.05 67.96 52.39
C THR A 225 -12.77 67.11 51.34
N GLU A 226 -13.94 67.52 50.86
CA GLU A 226 -14.66 66.87 49.75
C GLU A 226 -13.89 67.02 48.44
N LYS A 227 -13.40 68.22 48.12
CA LYS A 227 -12.53 68.49 46.97
C LYS A 227 -11.29 67.58 46.98
N GLU A 228 -10.62 67.44 48.13
CA GLU A 228 -9.46 66.54 48.22
C GLU A 228 -9.83 65.06 48.04
N GLN A 229 -10.96 64.61 48.60
CA GLN A 229 -11.45 63.24 48.41
C GLN A 229 -11.73 62.96 46.93
N LEU A 230 -12.43 63.86 46.25
CA LEU A 230 -12.69 63.79 44.81
C LEU A 230 -11.39 63.84 43.99
N GLN A 231 -10.43 64.70 44.35
CA GLN A 231 -9.14 64.77 43.68
C GLN A 231 -8.35 63.45 43.83
N ARG A 232 -8.38 62.83 45.01
CA ARG A 232 -7.77 61.50 45.26
C ARG A 232 -8.49 60.40 44.45
N GLN A 233 -9.81 60.42 44.35
CA GLN A 233 -10.58 59.49 43.50
C GLN A 233 -10.23 59.65 42.01
N VAL A 234 -10.16 60.90 41.51
CA VAL A 234 -9.74 61.18 40.12
C VAL A 234 -8.33 60.66 39.84
N SER A 235 -7.38 60.82 40.76
CA SER A 235 -6.03 60.24 40.61
C SER A 235 -6.04 58.71 40.51
N VAL A 236 -6.87 58.01 41.31
CA VAL A 236 -7.03 56.54 41.21
C VAL A 236 -7.64 56.16 39.85
N HIS A 237 -8.71 56.82 39.42
CA HIS A 237 -9.37 56.53 38.15
C HIS A 237 -8.47 56.78 36.93
N LEU A 238 -7.56 57.75 36.97
CA LEU A 238 -6.55 57.94 35.92
C LEU A 238 -5.58 56.75 35.83
N VAL A 239 -5.10 56.24 36.97
CA VAL A 239 -4.22 55.05 37.01
C VAL A 239 -4.95 53.80 36.50
N ASP A 240 -6.24 53.62 36.85
CA ASP A 240 -7.05 52.52 36.30
C ASP A 240 -7.28 52.66 34.78
N ILE A 241 -7.49 53.88 34.26
CA ILE A 241 -7.61 54.13 32.83
C ILE A 241 -6.32 53.76 32.08
N ASP A 242 -5.15 54.12 32.62
CA ASP A 242 -3.86 53.80 31.99
C ASP A 242 -3.52 52.30 32.10
N ARG A 243 -3.91 51.64 33.19
CA ARG A 243 -3.87 50.17 33.29
C ARG A 243 -4.76 49.50 32.23
N LEU A 244 -6.01 49.94 32.09
CA LEU A 244 -6.94 49.40 31.09
C LEU A 244 -6.48 49.66 29.64
N ARG A 245 -5.76 50.76 29.37
CA ARG A 245 -5.09 51.00 28.09
C ARG A 245 -4.00 49.96 27.81
N GLN A 246 -3.12 49.69 28.78
CA GLN A 246 -2.08 48.67 28.64
C GLN A 246 -2.67 47.26 28.48
N GLU A 247 -3.68 46.89 29.28
CA GLU A 247 -4.39 45.62 29.17
C GLU A 247 -5.03 45.46 27.76
N LYS A 248 -5.65 46.53 27.23
CA LYS A 248 -6.18 46.58 25.84
C LYS A 248 -5.10 46.36 24.79
N GLU A 249 -3.97 47.06 24.88
CA GLU A 249 -2.87 46.94 23.90
C GLU A 249 -2.26 45.54 23.91
N CYS A 250 -2.10 44.92 25.08
CA CYS A 250 -1.68 43.52 25.20
C CYS A 250 -2.69 42.55 24.58
N LEU A 251 -3.99 42.75 24.78
CA LEU A 251 -5.04 41.93 24.18
C LEU A 251 -5.13 42.11 22.65
N GLU A 252 -4.96 43.32 22.14
CA GLU A 252 -4.87 43.55 20.68
C GLU A 252 -3.67 42.85 20.06
N MET A 253 -2.50 42.87 20.73
CA MET A 253 -1.32 42.14 20.24
C MET A 253 -1.58 40.63 20.22
N GLN A 254 -2.16 40.06 21.29
CA GLN A 254 -2.52 38.64 21.34
C GLN A 254 -3.55 38.26 20.26
N TYR A 255 -4.53 39.13 20.00
CA TYR A 255 -5.49 38.94 18.91
C TYR A 255 -4.80 38.86 17.54
N ARG A 256 -3.90 39.80 17.23
CA ARG A 256 -3.17 39.82 15.94
C ARG A 256 -2.29 38.58 15.75
N VAL A 257 -1.68 38.06 16.81
CA VAL A 257 -0.92 36.79 16.78
C VAL A 257 -1.85 35.61 16.51
N ALA A 258 -2.97 35.50 17.25
CA ALA A 258 -3.95 34.42 17.05
C ALA A 258 -4.62 34.48 15.65
N GLU A 259 -4.88 35.67 15.12
CA GLU A 259 -5.39 35.88 13.76
C GLU A 259 -4.38 35.41 12.70
N LYS A 260 -3.09 35.71 12.88
CA LYS A 260 -2.02 35.18 12.02
C LYS A 260 -1.95 33.66 12.11
N ASP A 261 -1.89 33.09 13.31
CA ASP A 261 -1.81 31.64 13.50
C ASP A 261 -3.02 30.91 12.87
N MET A 262 -4.22 31.50 12.95
CA MET A 262 -5.42 31.01 12.28
C MET A 262 -5.32 31.05 10.75
N ASN A 263 -4.63 32.04 10.17
CA ASN A 263 -4.39 32.10 8.72
C ASN A 263 -3.30 31.11 8.29
N ASP A 264 -2.19 31.01 9.03
CA ASP A 264 -1.16 29.99 8.82
C ASP A 264 -1.76 28.57 8.90
N LEU A 265 -2.76 28.33 9.76
CA LEU A 265 -3.51 27.07 9.85
C LEU A 265 -4.48 26.85 8.67
N ARG A 266 -5.14 27.90 8.16
CA ARG A 266 -5.98 27.83 6.95
C ARG A 266 -5.15 27.45 5.72
N ASP A 267 -3.98 28.05 5.53
CA ASP A 267 -3.10 27.73 4.39
C ASP A 267 -2.53 26.31 4.48
N LYS A 268 -2.17 25.85 5.69
CA LYS A 268 -1.79 24.45 5.94
C LYS A 268 -2.94 23.50 5.59
N LEU A 269 -4.18 23.83 5.97
CA LEU A 269 -5.37 23.03 5.64
C LEU A 269 -5.63 22.99 4.12
N VAL A 270 -5.55 24.13 3.43
CA VAL A 270 -5.70 24.21 1.96
C VAL A 270 -4.65 23.36 1.25
N ASN A 271 -3.38 23.43 1.69
CA ASN A 271 -2.31 22.64 1.09
C ASN A 271 -2.45 21.14 1.39
N ALA A 272 -2.84 20.76 2.61
CA ALA A 272 -3.17 19.36 2.93
C ALA A 272 -4.33 18.83 2.08
N ASN A 273 -5.36 19.65 1.83
CA ASN A 273 -6.53 19.25 1.03
C ASN A 273 -6.18 19.10 -0.47
N ARG A 274 -5.26 19.94 -0.99
CA ARG A 274 -4.67 19.78 -2.34
C ARG A 274 -3.88 18.47 -2.45
N SER A 275 -3.02 18.17 -1.47
CA SER A 275 -2.25 16.93 -1.41
C SER A 275 -3.17 15.70 -1.32
N LEU A 276 -4.22 15.75 -0.50
CA LEU A 276 -5.23 14.69 -0.41
C LEU A 276 -5.94 14.47 -1.74
N THR A 277 -6.35 15.55 -2.43
CA THR A 277 -7.00 15.45 -3.75
C THR A 277 -6.08 14.79 -4.78
N SER A 278 -4.78 15.12 -4.78
CA SER A 278 -3.79 14.47 -5.64
C SER A 278 -3.58 12.99 -5.29
N ALA A 279 -3.55 12.65 -4.00
CA ALA A 279 -3.45 11.25 -3.56
C ALA A 279 -4.67 10.43 -3.97
N THR A 280 -5.89 10.95 -3.77
CA THR A 280 -7.14 10.31 -4.21
C THR A 280 -7.19 10.12 -5.73
N GLY A 281 -6.73 11.09 -6.51
CA GLY A 281 -6.59 10.94 -7.97
C GLY A 281 -5.61 9.83 -8.36
N ASN A 282 -4.46 9.74 -7.68
CA ASN A 282 -3.49 8.67 -7.91
C ASN A 282 -4.03 7.29 -7.53
N ILE A 283 -4.79 7.18 -6.43
CA ILE A 283 -5.46 5.94 -6.01
C ILE A 283 -6.48 5.52 -7.08
N SER A 284 -7.34 6.42 -7.54
CA SER A 284 -8.34 6.09 -8.57
C SER A 284 -7.70 5.64 -9.90
N ASN A 285 -6.58 6.25 -10.29
CA ASN A 285 -5.79 5.81 -11.44
C ASN A 285 -5.17 4.40 -11.23
N GLN A 286 -4.72 4.08 -10.02
CA GLN A 286 -4.22 2.74 -9.68
C GLN A 286 -5.36 1.70 -9.65
N GLU A 287 -6.53 2.03 -9.14
CA GLU A 287 -7.72 1.17 -9.16
C GLU A 287 -8.15 0.85 -10.60
N ALA A 288 -8.18 1.85 -11.48
CA ALA A 288 -8.44 1.66 -12.91
C ALA A 288 -7.42 0.72 -13.57
N LEU A 289 -6.12 0.92 -13.30
CA LEU A 289 -5.05 0.05 -13.80
C LEU A 289 -5.16 -1.39 -13.26
N ILE A 290 -5.49 -1.57 -11.98
CA ILE A 290 -5.72 -2.90 -11.38
C ILE A 290 -6.92 -3.60 -12.04
N CYS A 291 -8.00 -2.89 -12.32
CA CYS A 291 -9.15 -3.43 -13.05
C CYS A 291 -8.78 -3.84 -14.49
N GLN A 292 -7.99 -3.02 -15.20
CA GLN A 292 -7.50 -3.38 -16.54
C GLN A 292 -6.60 -4.62 -16.51
N LEU A 293 -5.63 -4.67 -15.59
CA LEU A 293 -4.71 -5.81 -15.44
C LEU A 293 -5.43 -7.12 -15.06
N ARG A 294 -6.56 -7.05 -14.34
CA ARG A 294 -7.41 -8.22 -14.04
C ARG A 294 -8.11 -8.77 -15.28
N GLU A 295 -8.62 -7.91 -16.15
CA GLU A 295 -9.26 -8.35 -17.40
C GLU A 295 -8.22 -8.85 -18.41
N ASP A 296 -7.05 -8.19 -18.52
CA ASP A 296 -5.91 -8.69 -19.29
C ASP A 296 -5.43 -10.08 -18.82
N LEU A 297 -5.40 -10.30 -17.50
CA LEU A 297 -5.07 -11.61 -16.92
C LEU A 297 -6.11 -12.67 -17.30
N LYS A 298 -7.40 -12.38 -17.10
CA LYS A 298 -8.51 -13.26 -17.48
C LYS A 298 -8.48 -13.63 -18.96
N VAL A 299 -8.23 -12.68 -19.86
CA VAL A 299 -8.07 -12.94 -21.31
C VAL A 299 -6.85 -13.83 -21.60
N ARG A 300 -5.76 -13.71 -20.83
CA ARG A 300 -4.58 -14.60 -20.92
C ARG A 300 -4.88 -16.01 -20.41
N GLU A 301 -5.66 -16.15 -19.35
CA GLU A 301 -6.11 -17.43 -18.79
C GLU A 301 -7.04 -18.15 -19.77
N GLU A 302 -8.07 -17.47 -20.29
CA GLU A 302 -8.97 -17.99 -21.33
C GLU A 302 -8.23 -18.41 -22.62
N LYS A 303 -7.16 -17.69 -22.99
CA LYS A 303 -6.30 -18.08 -24.12
C LYS A 303 -5.45 -19.31 -23.79
N THR A 304 -4.91 -19.38 -22.58
CA THR A 304 -4.11 -20.52 -22.12
C THR A 304 -4.95 -21.79 -22.04
N GLN A 305 -6.18 -21.70 -21.51
CA GLN A 305 -7.12 -22.81 -21.43
C GLN A 305 -7.52 -23.35 -22.81
N ARG A 306 -7.72 -22.46 -23.80
CA ARG A 306 -7.97 -22.86 -25.19
C ARG A 306 -6.80 -23.66 -25.77
N VAL A 307 -5.57 -23.15 -25.66
CA VAL A 307 -4.37 -23.85 -26.16
C VAL A 307 -4.13 -25.18 -25.43
N GLN A 308 -4.44 -25.27 -24.13
CA GLN A 308 -4.38 -26.55 -23.39
C GLN A 308 -5.43 -27.56 -23.86
N ASN A 309 -6.63 -27.11 -24.26
CA ASN A 309 -7.66 -27.98 -24.82
C ASN A 309 -7.30 -28.44 -26.24
N GLU A 310 -6.79 -27.54 -27.08
CA GLU A 310 -6.26 -27.84 -28.42
C GLU A 310 -5.12 -28.87 -28.36
N LEU A 311 -4.17 -28.70 -27.42
CA LEU A 311 -3.09 -29.66 -27.19
C LEU A 311 -3.62 -31.03 -26.73
N ARG A 312 -4.65 -31.05 -25.87
CA ARG A 312 -5.28 -32.31 -25.41
C ARG A 312 -5.92 -33.06 -26.57
N HIS A 313 -6.71 -32.37 -27.40
CA HIS A 313 -7.33 -32.97 -28.59
C HIS A 313 -6.29 -33.43 -29.63
N LEU A 314 -5.16 -32.73 -29.75
CA LEU A 314 -4.04 -33.19 -30.58
C LEU A 314 -3.42 -34.49 -30.04
N LEU A 315 -3.19 -34.59 -28.73
CA LEU A 315 -2.66 -35.81 -28.09
C LEU A 315 -3.66 -36.97 -28.17
N GLU A 316 -4.96 -36.71 -27.97
CA GLU A 316 -6.05 -37.67 -28.18
C GLU A 316 -6.06 -38.21 -29.62
N SER A 317 -6.01 -37.32 -30.62
CA SER A 317 -5.95 -37.68 -32.04
C SER A 317 -4.72 -38.53 -32.38
N ILE A 318 -3.54 -38.14 -31.90
CA ILE A 318 -2.29 -38.90 -32.11
C ILE A 318 -2.36 -40.28 -31.44
N ALA A 319 -2.86 -40.36 -30.21
CA ALA A 319 -2.99 -41.62 -29.47
C ALA A 319 -3.95 -42.61 -30.15
N ILE A 320 -5.05 -42.11 -30.73
CA ILE A 320 -5.98 -42.91 -31.56
C ILE A 320 -5.25 -43.45 -32.80
N LEU A 321 -4.49 -42.61 -33.51
CA LEU A 321 -3.79 -42.98 -34.76
C LEU A 321 -2.68 -44.03 -34.58
N ILE A 322 -2.04 -44.10 -33.41
CA ILE A 322 -0.95 -45.07 -33.11
C ILE A 322 -1.40 -46.27 -32.26
N SER A 323 -2.66 -46.24 -31.80
CA SER A 323 -3.33 -47.41 -31.21
C SER A 323 -3.63 -48.44 -32.30
N THR A 324 -3.63 -49.71 -31.92
CA THR A 324 -4.06 -50.83 -32.78
C THR A 324 -5.05 -51.71 -32.02
N PRO A 325 -5.82 -52.60 -32.68
CA PRO A 325 -6.79 -53.46 -31.99
C PRO A 325 -6.20 -54.30 -30.85
N ASN A 326 -4.90 -54.60 -30.91
CA ASN A 326 -4.18 -55.38 -29.90
C ASN A 326 -3.42 -54.50 -28.87
N ARG A 327 -3.42 -53.16 -29.04
CA ARG A 327 -2.79 -52.22 -28.10
C ARG A 327 -3.42 -50.83 -28.18
N PHE A 328 -4.18 -50.50 -27.14
CA PHE A 328 -4.58 -49.13 -26.81
C PHE A 328 -3.38 -48.28 -26.35
N VAL A 329 -3.45 -46.98 -26.57
CA VAL A 329 -2.44 -45.99 -26.14
C VAL A 329 -3.19 -44.81 -25.53
N GLU A 330 -2.78 -44.39 -24.33
CA GLU A 330 -3.40 -43.26 -23.64
C GLU A 330 -2.98 -41.91 -24.26
N SER A 331 -3.86 -40.91 -24.15
CA SER A 331 -3.70 -39.56 -24.72
C SER A 331 -2.71 -38.66 -23.96
N HIS A 332 -1.67 -39.24 -23.36
CA HIS A 332 -0.59 -38.52 -22.69
C HIS A 332 0.74 -38.65 -23.43
N GLU A 333 1.53 -37.57 -23.43
CA GLU A 333 2.73 -37.42 -24.27
C GLU A 333 3.74 -38.57 -24.13
N ASN A 334 3.91 -39.11 -22.91
CA ASN A 334 4.83 -40.22 -22.67
C ASN A 334 4.37 -41.53 -23.33
N ALA A 335 3.12 -41.98 -23.16
CA ALA A 335 2.64 -43.22 -23.79
C ALA A 335 2.69 -43.13 -25.33
N ILE A 336 2.43 -41.94 -25.87
CA ILE A 336 2.59 -41.64 -27.30
C ILE A 336 4.05 -41.83 -27.74
N LYS A 337 5.01 -41.22 -27.02
CA LYS A 337 6.45 -41.38 -27.31
C LYS A 337 6.93 -42.82 -27.14
N ASP A 338 6.44 -43.53 -26.13
CA ASP A 338 6.82 -44.90 -25.83
C ASP A 338 6.32 -45.84 -26.94
N ARG A 339 5.05 -45.71 -27.36
CA ARG A 339 4.51 -46.42 -28.52
C ARG A 339 5.29 -46.14 -29.80
N ILE A 340 5.66 -44.88 -30.07
CA ILE A 340 6.45 -44.51 -31.24
C ILE A 340 7.83 -45.17 -31.20
N ARG A 341 8.50 -45.22 -30.05
CA ARG A 341 9.80 -45.92 -29.90
C ARG A 341 9.67 -47.43 -30.16
N GLU A 342 8.59 -48.06 -29.75
CA GLU A 342 8.35 -49.48 -30.04
C GLU A 342 8.01 -49.73 -31.52
N ILE A 343 7.17 -48.90 -32.16
CA ILE A 343 6.91 -49.00 -33.62
C ILE A 343 8.20 -48.84 -34.42
N LEU A 344 9.13 -47.99 -33.98
CA LEU A 344 10.45 -47.83 -34.61
C LEU A 344 11.35 -49.06 -34.38
N ALA A 345 11.24 -49.74 -33.24
CA ALA A 345 11.94 -51.00 -32.99
C ALA A 345 11.37 -52.14 -33.85
N ASP A 346 10.05 -52.32 -33.87
CA ASP A 346 9.34 -53.30 -34.71
C ASP A 346 9.74 -53.15 -36.20
N ASN A 347 9.78 -51.91 -36.69
CA ASN A 347 10.17 -51.59 -38.07
C ASN A 347 11.66 -51.89 -38.35
N LYS A 348 12.55 -51.59 -37.39
CA LYS A 348 13.98 -51.93 -37.51
C LYS A 348 14.19 -53.45 -37.59
N ASP A 349 13.49 -54.23 -36.77
CA ASP A 349 13.61 -55.69 -36.76
C ASP A 349 12.98 -56.31 -38.01
N GLN A 350 11.87 -55.75 -38.51
CA GLN A 350 11.32 -56.10 -39.83
C GLN A 350 12.31 -55.79 -40.96
N SER A 351 12.99 -54.65 -40.92
CA SER A 351 14.00 -54.25 -41.91
C SER A 351 15.20 -55.21 -41.91
N LEU A 352 15.72 -55.58 -40.74
CA LEU A 352 16.76 -56.61 -40.59
C LEU A 352 16.30 -57.99 -41.12
N LYS A 353 15.04 -58.35 -40.87
CA LYS A 353 14.44 -59.60 -41.39
C LYS A 353 14.28 -59.58 -42.91
N ILE A 354 13.91 -58.44 -43.50
CA ILE A 354 13.87 -58.22 -44.95
C ILE A 354 15.28 -58.30 -45.54
N GLN A 355 16.29 -57.75 -44.88
CA GLN A 355 17.69 -57.86 -45.31
C GLN A 355 18.15 -59.33 -45.32
N SER A 356 17.92 -60.08 -44.23
CA SER A 356 18.27 -61.51 -44.17
C SER A 356 17.52 -62.34 -45.22
N LEU A 357 16.28 -61.99 -45.55
CA LEU A 357 15.54 -62.61 -46.66
C LEU A 357 16.14 -62.26 -48.04
N ARG A 358 16.57 -61.02 -48.27
CA ARG A 358 17.28 -60.62 -49.50
C ARG A 358 18.61 -61.35 -49.65
N GLU A 359 19.37 -61.50 -48.57
CA GLU A 359 20.62 -62.28 -48.54
C GLU A 359 20.37 -63.76 -48.90
N LYS A 360 19.32 -64.37 -48.32
CA LYS A 360 18.90 -65.75 -48.66
C LYS A 360 18.46 -65.89 -50.12
N VAL A 361 17.71 -64.93 -50.65
CA VAL A 361 17.34 -64.89 -52.08
C VAL A 361 18.59 -64.77 -52.95
N SER A 362 19.54 -63.88 -52.60
CA SER A 362 20.80 -63.74 -53.35
C SER A 362 21.60 -65.05 -53.39
N MET A 363 21.75 -65.74 -52.25
CA MET A 363 22.42 -67.05 -52.21
C MET A 363 21.68 -68.11 -53.03
N ALA A 364 20.34 -68.13 -53.01
CA ALA A 364 19.53 -69.05 -53.82
C ALA A 364 19.64 -68.73 -55.32
N THR A 365 19.70 -67.46 -55.71
CA THR A 365 19.96 -67.03 -57.09
C THR A 365 21.37 -67.42 -57.54
N GLU A 366 22.41 -67.19 -56.74
CA GLU A 366 23.76 -67.67 -57.05
C GLU A 366 23.83 -69.19 -57.22
N SER A 367 23.15 -69.95 -56.34
CA SER A 367 23.11 -71.40 -56.43
C SER A 367 22.37 -71.88 -57.68
N THR A 368 21.27 -71.21 -58.05
CA THR A 368 20.52 -71.49 -59.29
C THR A 368 21.35 -71.15 -60.52
N ASN A 369 22.10 -70.04 -60.52
CA ASN A 369 22.97 -69.64 -61.62
C ASN A 369 24.10 -70.66 -61.82
N ARG A 370 24.81 -71.06 -60.75
CA ARG A 370 25.84 -72.12 -60.80
C ARG A 370 25.27 -73.45 -61.32
N GLN A 371 24.03 -73.80 -60.93
CA GLN A 371 23.35 -74.99 -61.44
C GLN A 371 22.97 -74.85 -62.92
N SER A 372 22.58 -73.66 -63.37
CA SER A 372 22.28 -73.36 -64.77
C SER A 372 23.54 -73.42 -65.65
N GLU A 373 24.66 -72.84 -65.20
CA GLU A 373 25.97 -72.93 -65.85
C GLU A 373 26.43 -74.39 -66.00
N LEU A 374 26.23 -75.20 -64.95
CA LEU A 374 26.52 -76.63 -64.97
C LEU A 374 25.63 -77.39 -65.96
N VAL A 375 24.32 -77.12 -65.96
CA VAL A 375 23.36 -77.71 -66.90
C VAL A 375 23.70 -77.35 -68.34
N GLU A 376 23.99 -76.07 -68.63
CA GLU A 376 24.38 -75.60 -69.96
C GLU A 376 25.70 -76.24 -70.42
N SER A 377 26.69 -76.36 -69.52
CA SER A 377 27.94 -77.09 -69.78
C SER A 377 27.70 -78.56 -70.12
N THR A 378 26.83 -79.26 -69.36
CA THR A 378 26.45 -80.64 -69.69
C THR A 378 25.66 -80.74 -70.99
N MET A 379 24.80 -79.77 -71.32
CA MET A 379 24.01 -79.78 -72.54
C MET A 379 24.88 -79.52 -73.78
N MET A 380 25.89 -78.65 -73.71
CA MET A 380 26.91 -78.52 -74.75
C MET A 380 27.66 -79.83 -74.97
N LYS A 381 28.01 -80.54 -73.88
CA LYS A 381 28.67 -81.84 -73.97
C LYS A 381 27.77 -82.92 -74.57
N VAL A 382 26.48 -82.92 -74.26
CA VAL A 382 25.49 -83.81 -74.89
C VAL A 382 25.40 -83.54 -76.40
N ARG A 383 25.25 -82.28 -76.82
CA ARG A 383 25.22 -81.92 -78.26
C ARG A 383 26.48 -82.38 -79.00
N SER A 384 27.67 -82.19 -78.42
CA SER A 384 28.92 -82.69 -79.01
C SER A 384 28.92 -84.21 -79.22
N LEU A 385 28.32 -84.97 -78.30
CA LEU A 385 28.19 -86.43 -78.41
C LEU A 385 27.07 -86.84 -79.39
N GLU A 386 26.03 -86.02 -79.55
CA GLU A 386 24.98 -86.18 -80.56
C GLU A 386 25.53 -85.92 -81.98
N ASP A 387 26.36 -84.88 -82.16
CA ASP A 387 27.07 -84.59 -83.41
C ASP A 387 28.09 -85.69 -83.77
N GLU A 388 28.87 -86.16 -82.78
CA GLU A 388 29.78 -87.31 -82.96
C GLU A 388 29.01 -88.58 -83.35
N ARG A 389 27.88 -88.86 -82.69
CA ARG A 389 26.99 -89.98 -83.03
C ARG A 389 26.45 -89.85 -84.46
N ALA A 390 25.94 -88.68 -84.85
CA ALA A 390 25.39 -88.46 -86.18
C ALA A 390 26.47 -88.61 -87.28
N ALA A 391 27.69 -88.15 -87.01
CA ALA A 391 28.83 -88.37 -87.91
C ALA A 391 29.23 -89.85 -88.03
N LEU A 392 29.12 -90.63 -86.94
CA LEU A 392 29.33 -92.08 -86.96
C LEU A 392 28.20 -92.83 -87.71
N GLU A 393 26.94 -92.45 -87.49
CA GLU A 393 25.78 -93.03 -88.20
C GLU A 393 25.85 -92.75 -89.72
N ALA A 394 26.17 -91.52 -90.12
CA ALA A 394 26.41 -91.18 -91.52
C ALA A 394 27.59 -91.96 -92.13
N LYS A 395 28.65 -92.23 -91.35
CA LYS A 395 29.79 -93.04 -91.78
C LYS A 395 29.41 -94.53 -91.92
N ILE A 396 28.54 -95.05 -91.06
CA ILE A 396 27.99 -96.41 -91.17
C ILE A 396 27.17 -96.53 -92.45
N HIS A 397 26.20 -95.66 -92.69
CA HIS A 397 25.40 -95.66 -93.93
C HIS A 397 26.25 -95.52 -95.20
N LYS A 398 27.34 -94.74 -95.15
CA LYS A 398 28.29 -94.68 -96.26
C LYS A 398 28.98 -96.02 -96.51
N LEU A 399 29.44 -96.72 -95.46
CA LEU A 399 30.04 -98.04 -95.59
C LEU A 399 29.02 -99.11 -96.05
N GLU A 400 27.77 -99.03 -95.61
CA GLU A 400 26.68 -99.90 -96.08
C GLU A 400 26.38 -99.71 -97.58
N SER A 401 26.39 -98.45 -98.07
CA SER A 401 26.23 -98.16 -99.50
C SER A 401 27.46 -98.56 -100.35
N GLU A 402 28.67 -98.46 -99.81
CA GLU A 402 29.89 -98.97 -100.45
C GLU A 402 29.90 -100.50 -100.52
N LEU A 403 29.47 -101.18 -99.45
CA LEU A 403 29.35 -102.63 -99.39
C LEU A 403 28.31 -103.15 -100.40
N THR A 404 27.10 -102.59 -100.40
CA THR A 404 26.05 -102.99 -101.35
C THR A 404 26.42 -102.69 -102.81
N SER A 405 27.15 -101.60 -103.08
CA SER A 405 27.75 -101.33 -104.39
C SER A 405 28.80 -102.39 -104.78
N SER A 406 29.64 -102.81 -103.82
CA SER A 406 30.63 -103.88 -104.03
C SER A 406 29.97 -105.23 -104.35
N ASP A 407 28.92 -105.61 -103.63
CA ASP A 407 28.18 -106.85 -103.90
C ASP A 407 27.42 -106.79 -105.24
N LEU A 408 26.81 -105.66 -105.60
CA LEU A 408 26.21 -105.49 -106.94
C LEU A 408 27.27 -105.60 -108.06
N SER A 409 28.49 -105.10 -107.84
CA SER A 409 29.63 -105.26 -108.75
C SER A 409 30.08 -106.72 -108.87
N ARG A 410 30.22 -107.43 -107.74
CA ARG A 410 30.50 -108.89 -107.69
C ARG A 410 29.44 -109.70 -108.42
N GLU A 411 28.17 -109.34 -108.28
CA GLU A 411 27.05 -110.02 -108.93
C GLU A 411 26.93 -109.69 -110.43
N SER A 412 27.45 -108.53 -110.88
CA SER A 412 27.67 -108.28 -112.31
C SER A 412 28.81 -109.12 -112.85
N LEU A 413 29.99 -109.08 -112.23
CA LEU A 413 31.15 -109.87 -112.64
C LEU A 413 30.86 -111.39 -112.70
N ARG A 414 29.96 -111.90 -111.84
CA ARG A 414 29.42 -113.27 -111.94
C ARG A 414 28.60 -113.50 -113.21
N ARG A 415 27.67 -112.59 -113.56
CA ARG A 415 26.87 -112.67 -114.80
C ARG A 415 27.75 -112.52 -116.05
N ASP A 416 28.74 -111.65 -116.00
CA ASP A 416 29.69 -111.43 -117.09
C ASP A 416 30.59 -112.66 -117.28
N LYS A 417 31.11 -113.26 -116.19
CA LYS A 417 31.82 -114.55 -116.24
C LYS A 417 30.95 -115.66 -116.82
N GLN A 418 29.69 -115.79 -116.39
CA GLN A 418 28.76 -116.81 -116.90
C GLN A 418 28.49 -116.63 -118.41
N THR A 419 28.42 -115.39 -118.88
CA THR A 419 28.23 -115.05 -120.30
C THR A 419 29.49 -115.33 -121.13
N PHE A 420 30.67 -115.08 -120.56
CA PHE A 420 31.95 -115.43 -121.20
C PHE A 420 32.14 -116.96 -121.31
N MET A 421 31.73 -117.71 -120.28
CA MET A 421 31.75 -119.18 -120.32
C MET A 421 30.85 -119.77 -121.42
N THR A 422 29.63 -119.24 -121.62
CA THR A 422 28.77 -119.68 -122.73
C THR A 422 29.26 -119.20 -124.10
N PHE A 423 30.02 -118.11 -124.18
CA PHE A 423 30.74 -117.74 -125.41
C PHE A 423 31.86 -118.74 -125.75
N LEU A 424 32.68 -119.14 -124.77
CA LEU A 424 33.78 -120.10 -124.98
C LEU A 424 33.29 -121.49 -125.40
N ASP A 425 32.24 -122.02 -124.76
CA ASP A 425 31.57 -123.26 -125.18
C ASP A 425 31.09 -123.20 -126.65
N ARG A 426 30.52 -122.06 -127.04
CA ARG A 426 30.04 -121.83 -128.42
C ARG A 426 31.17 -121.67 -129.43
N LEU A 427 32.29 -121.07 -129.03
CA LEU A 427 33.51 -120.98 -129.84
C LEU A 427 34.17 -122.35 -130.02
N GLY A 428 34.18 -123.18 -128.97
CA GLY A 428 34.69 -124.56 -129.04
C GLY A 428 33.99 -125.41 -130.09
N LYS A 429 32.65 -125.32 -130.15
CA LYS A 429 31.81 -125.98 -131.15
C LYS A 429 32.05 -125.44 -132.57
N ALA A 430 32.31 -124.14 -132.71
CA ALA A 430 32.63 -123.55 -134.01
C ALA A 430 33.99 -123.99 -134.56
N MET A 431 34.94 -124.38 -133.69
CA MET A 431 36.31 -124.77 -134.05
C MET A 431 36.52 -126.30 -134.13
N GLN A 432 35.44 -127.09 -133.97
CA GLN A 432 35.46 -128.56 -133.89
C GLN A 432 36.43 -129.07 -132.80
N MET A 433 36.36 -128.45 -131.63
CA MET A 433 37.17 -128.77 -130.44
C MET A 433 36.29 -129.16 -129.25
N ASP A 434 35.00 -129.41 -129.49
CA ASP A 434 33.95 -129.50 -128.48
C ASP A 434 33.96 -130.79 -127.65
N GLU A 435 34.41 -131.91 -128.20
CA GLU A 435 34.69 -133.13 -127.43
C GLU A 435 35.89 -132.92 -126.48
N ILE A 436 36.98 -132.36 -127.02
CA ILE A 436 38.24 -132.10 -126.27
C ILE A 436 38.05 -131.02 -125.20
N SER A 437 37.22 -130.00 -125.46
CA SER A 437 36.99 -128.87 -124.54
C SER A 437 36.33 -129.27 -123.22
N GLN A 438 35.63 -130.41 -123.17
CA GLN A 438 34.93 -130.85 -121.95
C GLN A 438 35.85 -131.58 -120.96
N GLU A 439 36.94 -132.20 -121.42
CA GLU A 439 37.84 -133.00 -120.56
C GLU A 439 38.96 -132.19 -119.89
N ILE A 440 39.37 -131.06 -120.48
CA ILE A 440 40.55 -130.29 -120.04
C ILE A 440 40.19 -129.16 -119.03
N GLY A 441 38.93 -128.73 -119.00
CA GLY A 441 38.42 -127.75 -118.03
C GLY A 441 38.67 -126.27 -118.38
N LEU A 442 37.92 -125.38 -117.71
CA LEU A 442 37.77 -123.96 -118.07
C LEU A 442 39.09 -123.18 -118.21
N ASP A 443 40.02 -123.35 -117.26
CA ASP A 443 41.27 -122.58 -117.22
C ASP A 443 42.24 -122.96 -118.35
N LEU A 444 41.99 -124.08 -119.04
CA LEU A 444 42.72 -124.56 -120.21
C LEU A 444 41.86 -124.54 -121.49
N GLN A 445 40.56 -124.27 -121.40
CA GLN A 445 39.66 -124.18 -122.56
C GLN A 445 40.02 -122.99 -123.45
N THR A 446 40.41 -121.85 -122.88
CA THR A 446 40.90 -120.70 -123.66
C THR A 446 42.17 -121.05 -124.43
N GLU A 447 43.14 -121.72 -123.79
CA GLU A 447 44.43 -122.03 -124.40
C GLU A 447 44.33 -123.18 -125.41
N SER A 448 43.44 -124.17 -125.20
CA SER A 448 43.21 -125.21 -126.20
C SER A 448 42.54 -124.66 -127.48
N LEU A 449 41.68 -123.65 -127.35
CA LEU A 449 41.14 -122.90 -128.48
C LEU A 449 42.17 -121.96 -129.11
N LEU A 450 43.04 -121.34 -128.32
CA LEU A 450 44.15 -120.53 -128.82
C LEU A 450 45.11 -121.39 -129.67
N VAL A 451 45.52 -122.55 -129.17
CA VAL A 451 46.39 -123.49 -129.90
C VAL A 451 45.72 -124.00 -131.19
N ARG A 452 44.41 -124.24 -131.18
CA ARG A 452 43.65 -124.58 -132.40
C ARG A 452 43.62 -123.42 -133.41
N ALA A 453 43.46 -122.17 -132.93
CA ALA A 453 43.53 -120.98 -133.78
C ALA A 453 44.94 -120.79 -134.35
N GLU A 454 46.00 -120.98 -133.55
CA GLU A 454 47.38 -120.91 -134.00
C GLU A 454 47.73 -121.99 -135.04
N GLN A 455 47.22 -123.22 -134.88
CA GLN A 455 47.41 -124.29 -135.88
C GLN A 455 46.82 -123.90 -137.25
N LEU A 456 45.68 -123.21 -137.27
CA LEU A 456 45.06 -122.70 -138.50
C LEU A 456 45.79 -121.46 -139.03
N ALA A 457 46.23 -120.54 -138.16
CA ALA A 457 46.91 -119.31 -138.54
C ALA A 457 48.32 -119.53 -139.14
N ARG A 458 49.01 -120.62 -138.77
CA ARG A 458 50.37 -120.94 -139.25
C ARG A 458 50.47 -121.29 -140.75
N LEU A 459 49.36 -121.30 -141.49
CA LEU A 459 49.36 -121.57 -142.94
C LEU A 459 49.48 -120.32 -143.84
N GLU A 460 49.30 -119.10 -143.33
CA GLU A 460 49.48 -117.85 -144.12
C GLU A 460 50.88 -117.22 -144.00
N THR A 461 51.86 -118.04 -143.58
CA THR A 461 53.33 -117.93 -143.81
C THR A 461 54.17 -116.94 -142.99
N ASP A 462 55.45 -117.29 -142.87
CA ASP A 462 56.53 -116.52 -142.21
C ASP A 462 56.58 -115.02 -142.59
N LYS A 463 56.20 -114.17 -141.63
CA LYS A 463 56.72 -112.80 -141.41
C LYS A 463 56.28 -112.27 -140.04
N LEU A 464 57.19 -111.59 -139.34
CA LEU A 464 56.98 -110.83 -138.09
C LEU A 464 56.58 -111.73 -136.88
N VAL A 465 57.42 -112.08 -135.90
CA VAL A 465 58.67 -111.48 -135.36
C VAL A 465 58.48 -110.04 -134.85
N ASP A 466 58.72 -109.69 -133.57
CA ASP A 466 58.83 -110.46 -132.31
C ASP A 466 58.68 -109.46 -131.12
N LYS A 467 58.48 -109.97 -129.90
CA LYS A 467 58.91 -109.43 -128.59
C LYS A 467 59.04 -107.91 -128.32
N TYR A 468 58.34 -107.51 -127.24
CA TYR A 468 58.91 -107.10 -125.92
C TYR A 468 58.83 -105.64 -125.40
N LEU A 469 58.34 -105.59 -124.15
CA LEU A 469 58.88 -104.95 -122.93
C LEU A 469 59.24 -103.44 -122.87
N TYR A 470 58.86 -102.91 -121.69
CA TYR A 470 59.61 -101.97 -120.86
C TYR A 470 59.63 -100.46 -121.20
N SER A 471 58.82 -99.76 -120.40
CA SER A 471 59.32 -98.88 -119.33
C SER A 471 59.53 -97.39 -119.60
N SER A 472 59.50 -96.66 -118.48
CA SER A 472 60.30 -95.46 -118.18
C SER A 472 59.79 -94.04 -118.51
N TYR A 473 59.48 -93.37 -117.40
CA TYR A 473 59.93 -92.01 -117.03
C TYR A 473 59.35 -90.74 -117.67
N THR A 474 58.86 -89.89 -116.75
CA THR A 474 58.95 -88.42 -116.74
C THR A 474 58.04 -87.64 -117.73
N THR A 475 57.65 -86.38 -117.45
CA THR A 475 58.28 -85.41 -116.52
C THR A 475 57.26 -84.53 -115.77
N LEU A 476 57.57 -84.24 -114.50
CA LEU A 476 57.18 -83.02 -113.75
C LEU A 476 57.68 -81.74 -114.50
N PRO A 477 57.27 -80.48 -114.19
CA PRO A 477 57.06 -79.95 -112.82
C PRO A 477 55.99 -78.81 -112.74
N ARG A 478 55.88 -77.88 -111.75
CA ARG A 478 56.74 -77.47 -110.62
C ARG A 478 55.98 -76.60 -109.57
N ILE A 479 56.39 -76.65 -108.28
CA ILE A 479 56.35 -75.54 -107.27
C ILE A 479 54.95 -75.06 -106.79
N ARG A 480 54.59 -74.79 -105.52
CA ARG A 480 55.15 -74.68 -104.12
C ARG A 480 53.94 -74.89 -103.14
N ARG A 481 53.94 -74.90 -101.79
CA ARG A 481 54.85 -74.87 -100.58
C ARG A 481 53.96 -75.27 -99.37
N GLU A 482 54.37 -75.52 -98.12
CA GLU A 482 55.48 -76.24 -97.42
C GLU A 482 54.86 -76.58 -96.02
N ARG A 483 54.87 -77.82 -95.49
CA ARG A 483 55.94 -78.46 -94.68
C ARG A 483 56.43 -77.65 -93.45
N THR A 484 56.60 -78.18 -92.22
CA THR A 484 56.16 -79.45 -91.57
C THR A 484 56.35 -79.40 -90.02
N PHE A 485 56.02 -80.48 -89.31
CA PHE A 485 56.17 -80.73 -87.85
C PHE A 485 57.62 -80.91 -87.30
N HIS A 486 57.69 -81.01 -85.95
CA HIS A 486 58.62 -81.76 -85.05
C HIS A 486 59.84 -81.08 -84.36
N GLU A 487 59.75 -81.08 -83.01
CA GLU A 487 60.74 -81.49 -81.98
C GLU A 487 62.18 -80.93 -81.83
N LEU A 488 62.39 -80.29 -80.65
CA LEU A 488 63.56 -80.43 -79.73
C LEU A 488 64.97 -79.95 -80.22
N PRO A 489 66.02 -79.83 -79.37
CA PRO A 489 66.11 -79.88 -77.89
C PRO A 489 66.80 -78.66 -77.20
N CYS A 490 66.62 -78.56 -75.87
CA CYS A 490 67.56 -78.14 -74.80
C CYS A 490 68.53 -76.91 -74.87
N LEU A 491 68.60 -76.23 -73.70
CA LEU A 491 69.81 -75.67 -73.01
C LEU A 491 70.43 -74.30 -73.42
N LYS A 492 70.03 -73.20 -72.74
CA LYS A 492 70.84 -72.42 -71.73
C LYS A 492 70.41 -70.94 -71.55
N GLU A 493 69.59 -70.64 -70.53
CA GLU A 493 69.51 -69.29 -69.87
C GLU A 493 69.11 -69.39 -68.38
N THR A 494 69.56 -70.44 -67.68
CA THR A 494 69.14 -70.71 -66.28
C THR A 494 69.56 -69.65 -65.27
N SER A 495 70.58 -68.83 -65.56
CA SER A 495 70.98 -67.70 -64.72
C SER A 495 70.09 -66.47 -64.92
N VAL A 496 69.86 -66.06 -66.17
CA VAL A 496 69.10 -64.84 -66.52
C VAL A 496 67.64 -64.98 -66.09
N VAL A 497 66.99 -66.10 -66.41
CA VAL A 497 65.62 -66.38 -66.00
C VAL A 497 65.48 -66.41 -64.47
N TYR A 498 66.43 -67.00 -63.75
CA TYR A 498 66.40 -67.04 -62.28
C TYR A 498 66.67 -65.67 -61.64
N GLN A 499 67.58 -64.86 -62.21
CA GLN A 499 67.82 -63.49 -61.77
C GLN A 499 66.60 -62.60 -62.00
N LEU A 500 65.93 -62.73 -63.16
CA LEU A 500 64.68 -62.03 -63.45
C LEU A 500 63.54 -62.48 -62.53
N GLN A 501 63.37 -63.78 -62.30
CA GLN A 501 62.37 -64.31 -61.34
C GLN A 501 62.63 -63.80 -59.92
N ARG A 502 63.90 -63.80 -59.45
CA ARG A 502 64.28 -63.23 -58.16
C ARG A 502 64.00 -61.72 -58.11
N ARG A 503 64.34 -60.97 -59.16
CA ARG A 503 64.05 -59.53 -59.29
C ARG A 503 62.56 -59.24 -59.24
N VAL A 504 61.72 -60.03 -59.94
CA VAL A 504 60.26 -59.93 -59.89
C VAL A 504 59.72 -60.26 -58.49
N ARG A 505 60.27 -61.26 -57.79
CA ARG A 505 59.91 -61.55 -56.39
C ARG A 505 60.22 -60.36 -55.47
N THR A 506 61.45 -59.83 -55.53
CA THR A 506 61.87 -58.66 -54.75
C THR A 506 61.04 -57.41 -55.07
N LEU A 507 60.68 -57.19 -56.34
CA LEU A 507 59.81 -56.08 -56.74
C LEU A 507 58.37 -56.26 -56.25
N ARG A 508 57.82 -57.49 -56.25
CA ARG A 508 56.51 -57.78 -55.65
C ARG A 508 56.50 -57.58 -54.13
N GLU A 509 57.56 -58.00 -53.44
CA GLU A 509 57.73 -57.75 -52.00
C GLU A 509 57.87 -56.25 -51.69
N GLN A 510 58.59 -55.49 -52.53
CA GLN A 510 58.68 -54.03 -52.40
C GLN A 510 57.34 -53.34 -52.67
N LEU A 511 56.56 -53.82 -53.65
CA LEU A 511 55.20 -53.34 -53.93
C LEU A 511 54.27 -53.59 -52.74
N GLN A 512 54.18 -54.83 -52.23
CA GLN A 512 53.38 -55.16 -51.05
C GLN A 512 53.76 -54.34 -49.81
N ARG A 513 55.05 -54.03 -49.60
CA ARG A 513 55.50 -53.13 -48.52
C ARG A 513 55.05 -51.69 -48.73
N ARG A 514 54.99 -51.22 -49.98
CA ARG A 514 54.47 -49.88 -50.32
C ARG A 514 52.95 -49.81 -50.19
N ASP A 515 52.22 -50.85 -50.60
CA ASP A 515 50.76 -50.95 -50.46
C ASP A 515 50.36 -50.95 -48.97
N LEU A 516 51.00 -51.81 -48.15
CA LEU A 516 50.79 -51.84 -46.70
C LEU A 516 51.11 -50.48 -46.04
N HIS A 517 52.15 -49.79 -46.51
CA HIS A 517 52.49 -48.45 -46.02
C HIS A 517 51.44 -47.40 -46.43
N LEU A 518 50.91 -47.46 -47.65
CA LEU A 518 49.82 -46.60 -48.11
C LEU A 518 48.54 -46.84 -47.31
N ASP A 519 48.19 -48.09 -46.97
CA ASP A 519 47.00 -48.40 -46.17
C ASP A 519 47.15 -48.00 -44.70
N LEU A 520 48.36 -48.10 -44.14
CA LEU A 520 48.67 -47.51 -42.82
C LEU A 520 48.57 -45.98 -42.84
N LEU A 521 49.05 -45.32 -43.89
CA LEU A 521 48.90 -43.86 -44.06
C LEU A 521 47.43 -43.46 -44.23
N ARG A 522 46.64 -44.18 -45.03
CA ARG A 522 45.19 -43.98 -45.19
C ARG A 522 44.45 -44.10 -43.86
N ARG A 523 44.74 -45.14 -43.07
CA ARG A 523 44.17 -45.30 -41.71
C ARG A 523 44.58 -44.16 -40.77
N LYS A 524 45.85 -43.75 -40.80
CA LYS A 524 46.34 -42.62 -39.98
C LYS A 524 45.66 -41.30 -40.38
N LEU A 525 45.44 -41.07 -41.67
CA LEU A 525 44.72 -39.91 -42.19
C LEU A 525 43.26 -39.91 -41.71
N SER A 526 42.53 -41.03 -41.87
CA SER A 526 41.14 -41.18 -41.38
C SER A 526 41.04 -40.89 -39.88
N LEU A 527 41.90 -41.50 -39.05
CA LEU A 527 41.91 -41.26 -37.61
C LEU A 527 42.22 -39.80 -37.24
N GLN A 528 43.04 -39.11 -38.04
CA GLN A 528 43.35 -37.70 -37.85
C GLN A 528 42.17 -36.80 -38.27
N GLU A 529 41.49 -37.11 -39.37
CA GLU A 529 40.24 -36.46 -39.75
C GLU A 529 39.14 -36.66 -38.70
N ASP A 530 38.96 -37.88 -38.19
CA ASP A 530 37.98 -38.18 -37.15
C ASP A 530 38.31 -37.47 -35.83
N SER A 531 39.60 -37.36 -35.49
CA SER A 531 40.05 -36.53 -34.35
C SER A 531 39.71 -35.05 -34.55
N VAL A 532 39.83 -34.51 -35.77
CA VAL A 532 39.47 -33.12 -36.09
C VAL A 532 37.94 -32.93 -36.09
N ARG A 533 37.17 -33.86 -36.68
CA ARG A 533 35.70 -33.88 -36.63
C ARG A 533 35.20 -33.87 -35.19
N MET A 534 35.73 -34.75 -34.34
CA MET A 534 35.38 -34.84 -32.92
C MET A 534 35.74 -33.56 -32.14
N LYS A 535 36.94 -32.99 -32.36
CA LYS A 535 37.35 -31.72 -31.73
C LYS A 535 36.43 -30.56 -32.11
N SER A 536 36.02 -30.49 -33.37
CA SER A 536 35.06 -29.48 -33.86
C SER A 536 33.70 -29.60 -33.15
N LEU A 537 33.18 -30.84 -33.06
CA LEU A 537 31.89 -31.12 -32.42
C LEU A 537 31.90 -30.79 -30.92
N LEU A 538 32.94 -31.21 -30.19
CA LEU A 538 33.13 -30.87 -28.78
C LEU A 538 33.30 -29.36 -28.54
N GLN A 539 33.92 -28.64 -29.48
CA GLN A 539 34.00 -27.18 -29.41
C GLN A 539 32.62 -26.54 -29.59
N THR A 540 31.79 -27.02 -30.54
CA THR A 540 30.42 -26.51 -30.70
C THR A 540 29.54 -26.81 -29.48
N GLU A 541 29.61 -27.99 -28.88
CA GLU A 541 28.87 -28.30 -27.65
C GLU A 541 29.30 -27.42 -26.47
N ARG A 542 30.62 -27.15 -26.34
CA ARG A 542 31.18 -26.24 -25.34
C ARG A 542 30.66 -24.82 -25.53
N ASP A 543 30.61 -24.31 -26.75
CA ASP A 543 30.16 -22.95 -27.03
C ASP A 543 28.64 -22.79 -26.88
N GLU A 544 27.86 -23.81 -27.24
CA GLU A 544 26.44 -23.86 -26.87
C GLU A 544 26.24 -23.89 -25.35
N ALA A 545 27.01 -24.70 -24.61
CA ALA A 545 26.93 -24.76 -23.15
C ALA A 545 27.28 -23.40 -22.52
N ASN A 546 28.29 -22.70 -23.05
CA ASN A 546 28.61 -21.32 -22.66
C ASN A 546 27.46 -20.35 -22.95
N ILE A 547 26.77 -20.49 -24.09
CA ILE A 547 25.60 -19.66 -24.43
C ILE A 547 24.42 -19.96 -23.50
N ARG A 548 24.17 -21.25 -23.19
CA ARG A 548 23.14 -21.68 -22.21
C ARG A 548 23.43 -21.10 -20.82
N ALA A 549 24.67 -21.22 -20.34
CA ALA A 549 25.10 -20.65 -19.06
C ALA A 549 24.94 -19.12 -19.01
N LYS A 550 25.35 -18.40 -20.06
CA LYS A 550 25.18 -16.93 -20.16
C LYS A 550 23.71 -16.51 -20.18
N LYS A 551 22.82 -17.28 -20.81
CA LYS A 551 21.36 -17.03 -20.78
C LYS A 551 20.78 -17.24 -19.38
N LEU A 552 21.18 -18.29 -18.68
CA LEU A 552 20.75 -18.59 -17.32
C LEU A 552 21.26 -17.56 -16.30
N ALA A 553 22.51 -17.12 -16.40
CA ALA A 553 23.06 -16.03 -15.57
C ALA A 553 22.22 -14.75 -15.70
N LYS A 554 21.93 -14.32 -16.93
CA LYS A 554 21.03 -13.18 -17.21
C LYS A 554 19.57 -13.40 -16.79
N GLN A 555 19.16 -14.62 -16.46
CA GLN A 555 17.84 -14.90 -15.89
C GLN A 555 17.89 -14.81 -14.35
N VAL A 556 18.94 -15.33 -13.72
CA VAL A 556 19.21 -15.18 -12.29
C VAL A 556 19.35 -13.70 -11.90
N GLU A 557 20.11 -12.91 -12.66
CA GLU A 557 20.25 -11.45 -12.47
C GLU A 557 18.89 -10.74 -12.44
N ARG A 558 18.02 -11.02 -13.43
CA ARG A 558 16.67 -10.43 -13.52
C ARG A 558 15.77 -10.87 -12.37
N LEU A 559 15.82 -12.14 -11.98
CA LEU A 559 15.07 -12.65 -10.82
C LEU A 559 15.57 -12.07 -9.50
N GLN A 560 16.87 -11.79 -9.36
CA GLN A 560 17.42 -11.11 -8.18
C GLN A 560 17.00 -9.64 -8.10
N VAL A 561 16.94 -8.92 -9.24
CA VAL A 561 16.38 -7.56 -9.28
C VAL A 561 14.91 -7.57 -8.87
N GLN A 562 14.08 -8.43 -9.47
CA GLN A 562 12.66 -8.57 -9.11
C GLN A 562 12.47 -8.92 -7.62
N LEU A 563 13.25 -9.86 -7.08
CA LEU A 563 13.23 -10.21 -5.66
C LEU A 563 13.65 -9.04 -4.75
N SER A 564 14.54 -8.15 -5.22
CA SER A 564 14.92 -6.94 -4.48
C SER A 564 13.82 -5.87 -4.49
N GLU A 565 13.12 -5.70 -5.62
CA GLU A 565 11.95 -4.81 -5.72
C GLU A 565 10.81 -5.28 -4.83
N GLU A 566 10.44 -6.57 -4.88
CA GLU A 566 9.37 -7.12 -4.04
C GLU A 566 9.70 -7.05 -2.54
N LYS A 567 10.98 -7.24 -2.17
CA LYS A 567 11.45 -6.99 -0.79
C LYS A 567 11.34 -5.52 -0.41
N SER A 568 11.48 -4.57 -1.35
CA SER A 568 11.25 -3.15 -1.10
C SER A 568 9.77 -2.84 -0.93
N ARG A 569 8.91 -3.30 -1.86
CA ARG A 569 7.45 -3.15 -1.80
C ARG A 569 6.87 -3.72 -0.51
N ASN A 570 7.37 -4.87 -0.05
CA ASN A 570 6.95 -5.50 1.20
C ASN A 570 7.31 -4.66 2.45
N ARG A 571 8.51 -4.06 2.50
CA ARG A 571 8.90 -3.11 3.57
C ARG A 571 8.04 -1.86 3.56
N GLU A 572 7.76 -1.33 2.37
CA GLU A 572 6.94 -0.12 2.19
C GLU A 572 5.49 -0.36 2.63
N LEU A 573 4.88 -1.47 2.22
CA LEU A 573 3.57 -1.91 2.71
C LEU A 573 3.57 -2.15 4.23
N SER A 574 4.65 -2.70 4.79
CA SER A 574 4.78 -2.89 6.24
C SER A 574 4.82 -1.56 6.99
N ALA A 575 5.53 -0.56 6.46
CA ALA A 575 5.58 0.79 7.01
C ALA A 575 4.22 1.50 6.94
N GLN A 576 3.52 1.40 5.80
CA GLN A 576 2.15 1.90 5.64
C GLN A 576 1.18 1.22 6.61
N LEU A 577 1.36 -0.08 6.88
CA LEU A 577 0.54 -0.82 7.86
C LEU A 577 0.76 -0.31 9.30
N THR A 578 2.01 0.03 9.66
CA THR A 578 2.29 0.65 10.97
C THR A 578 1.73 2.07 11.06
N GLU A 579 1.83 2.89 10.01
CA GLU A 579 1.27 4.24 9.99
C GLU A 579 -0.27 4.21 10.10
N ALA A 580 -0.93 3.25 9.42
CA ALA A 580 -2.37 3.00 9.55
C ALA A 580 -2.78 2.54 10.96
N ALA A 581 -1.92 1.81 11.67
CA ALA A 581 -2.15 1.45 13.07
C ALA A 581 -2.05 2.68 13.99
N ASP A 582 -1.06 3.56 13.79
CA ASP A 582 -0.92 4.81 14.55
C ASP A 582 -2.09 5.77 14.28
N TYR A 583 -2.55 5.93 13.04
CA TYR A 583 -3.77 6.69 12.73
C TYR A 583 -5.01 6.11 13.42
N LYS A 584 -5.13 4.78 13.51
CA LYS A 584 -6.23 4.11 14.23
C LYS A 584 -6.17 4.37 15.73
N ILE A 585 -4.98 4.37 16.35
CA ILE A 585 -4.80 4.72 17.76
C ILE A 585 -5.20 6.17 18.00
N ALA A 586 -4.66 7.11 17.21
CA ALA A 586 -4.98 8.53 17.32
C ALA A 586 -6.47 8.85 17.08
N ALA A 587 -7.15 8.08 16.20
CA ALA A 587 -8.59 8.19 16.01
C ALA A 587 -9.38 7.75 17.26
N LEU A 588 -9.00 6.61 17.88
CA LEU A 588 -9.65 6.11 19.10
C LEU A 588 -9.43 7.05 20.30
N GLU A 589 -8.25 7.67 20.42
CA GLU A 589 -7.99 8.70 21.44
C GLU A 589 -8.84 9.96 21.23
N ARG A 590 -9.02 10.40 19.97
CA ARG A 590 -9.92 11.51 19.62
C ARG A 590 -11.37 11.17 19.95
N SER A 591 -11.85 9.95 19.64
CA SER A 591 -13.19 9.49 20.02
C SER A 591 -13.42 9.53 21.53
N ARG A 592 -12.51 8.96 22.32
CA ARG A 592 -12.56 9.05 23.80
C ARG A 592 -12.58 10.48 24.31
N LYS A 593 -11.84 11.39 23.66
CA LYS A 593 -11.83 12.81 24.05
C LYS A 593 -13.14 13.52 23.69
N ILE A 594 -13.79 13.15 22.58
CA ILE A 594 -15.11 13.63 22.21
C ILE A 594 -16.16 13.15 23.21
N GLU A 595 -16.14 11.87 23.61
CA GLU A 595 -17.02 11.31 24.64
C GLU A 595 -16.87 12.04 26.00
N GLU A 596 -15.63 12.32 26.42
CA GLU A 596 -15.35 13.08 27.65
C GLU A 596 -15.89 14.51 27.57
N LEU A 597 -15.72 15.19 26.43
CA LEU A 597 -16.22 16.56 26.19
C LEU A 597 -17.75 16.60 26.10
N GLN A 598 -18.38 15.61 25.48
CA GLN A 598 -19.84 15.45 25.46
C GLN A 598 -20.39 15.27 26.88
N LYS A 599 -19.76 14.44 27.72
CA LYS A 599 -20.15 14.28 29.12
C LYS A 599 -20.06 15.60 29.90
N ARG A 600 -18.93 16.31 29.79
CA ARG A 600 -18.73 17.64 30.41
C ARG A 600 -19.75 18.67 29.90
N LEU A 601 -20.13 18.62 28.63
CA LEU A 601 -21.16 19.48 28.06
C LEU A 601 -22.52 19.22 28.71
N VAL A 602 -22.96 17.96 28.80
CA VAL A 602 -24.23 17.58 29.46
C VAL A 602 -24.23 17.99 30.94
N GLU A 603 -23.12 17.80 31.66
CA GLU A 603 -22.96 18.27 33.05
C GLU A 603 -23.11 19.80 33.16
N SER A 604 -22.51 20.55 32.25
CA SER A 604 -22.63 22.01 32.15
C SER A 604 -24.07 22.46 31.81
N GLU A 605 -24.75 21.77 30.89
CA GLU A 605 -26.13 22.09 30.52
C GLU A 605 -27.14 21.80 31.63
N MET A 606 -26.94 20.72 32.39
CA MET A 606 -27.70 20.46 33.62
C MET A 606 -27.48 21.59 34.64
N LEU A 607 -26.24 22.03 34.83
CA LEU A 607 -25.90 23.09 35.77
C LEU A 607 -26.50 24.45 35.34
N ARG A 608 -26.38 24.82 34.07
CA ARG A 608 -27.05 25.97 33.43
C ARG A 608 -28.55 25.93 33.67
N THR A 609 -29.18 24.77 33.47
CA THR A 609 -30.63 24.58 33.68
C THR A 609 -31.03 24.77 35.15
N ARG A 610 -30.23 24.27 36.10
CA ARG A 610 -30.45 24.47 37.54
C ARG A 610 -30.32 25.95 37.94
N TYR A 611 -29.31 26.67 37.46
CA TYR A 611 -29.14 28.09 37.75
C TYR A 611 -30.20 28.97 37.06
N ASN A 612 -30.62 28.64 35.84
CA ASN A 612 -31.70 29.35 35.16
C ASN A 612 -33.02 29.24 35.95
N ARG A 613 -33.38 28.03 36.43
CA ARG A 613 -34.53 27.85 37.34
C ARG A 613 -34.43 28.70 38.61
N LYS A 614 -33.27 28.73 39.28
CA LYS A 614 -33.03 29.58 40.46
C LYS A 614 -33.19 31.07 40.13
N LEU A 615 -32.66 31.54 38.99
CA LEU A 615 -32.78 32.92 38.54
C LEU A 615 -34.24 33.31 38.27
N THR A 616 -35.02 32.43 37.64
CA THR A 616 -36.45 32.65 37.41
C THR A 616 -37.24 32.70 38.71
N MET A 617 -36.96 31.81 39.67
CA MET A 617 -37.57 31.88 41.01
C MET A 617 -37.22 33.19 41.74
N ALA A 618 -35.96 33.62 41.69
CA ALA A 618 -35.52 34.87 42.32
C ALA A 618 -36.16 36.10 41.65
N LYS A 619 -36.31 36.10 40.32
CA LYS A 619 -37.04 37.15 39.59
C LYS A 619 -38.50 37.22 39.99
N GLU A 620 -39.17 36.08 40.14
CA GLU A 620 -40.58 36.04 40.56
C GLU A 620 -40.73 36.53 42.01
N GLN A 621 -39.82 36.13 42.91
CA GLN A 621 -39.78 36.65 44.28
C GLN A 621 -39.58 38.17 44.33
N MET A 622 -38.61 38.70 43.56
CA MET A 622 -38.41 40.15 43.45
C MET A 622 -39.63 40.87 42.90
N ARG A 623 -40.32 40.26 41.92
CA ARG A 623 -41.56 40.78 41.34
C ARG A 623 -42.67 40.84 42.39
N THR A 624 -42.93 39.75 43.11
CA THR A 624 -43.99 39.72 44.14
C THR A 624 -43.71 40.73 45.25
N VAL A 625 -42.45 40.89 45.67
CA VAL A 625 -42.05 41.88 46.68
C VAL A 625 -42.25 43.32 46.18
N ALA A 626 -41.93 43.61 44.92
CA ALA A 626 -42.20 44.92 44.31
C ALA A 626 -43.70 45.20 44.21
N GLU A 627 -44.50 44.23 43.74
CA GLU A 627 -45.96 44.35 43.64
C GLU A 627 -46.61 44.57 45.02
N THR A 628 -46.14 43.93 46.10
CA THR A 628 -46.59 44.25 47.47
C THR A 628 -46.14 45.62 47.95
N ALA A 629 -44.91 46.05 47.66
CA ALA A 629 -44.41 47.36 48.07
C ALA A 629 -45.13 48.52 47.33
N ASP A 630 -45.58 48.30 46.09
CA ASP A 630 -46.41 49.24 45.36
C ASP A 630 -47.85 49.29 45.88
N GLN A 631 -48.42 48.15 46.31
CA GLN A 631 -49.71 48.12 47.01
C GLN A 631 -49.65 48.85 48.35
N GLU A 632 -48.62 48.58 49.18
CA GLU A 632 -48.41 49.28 50.45
C GLU A 632 -48.21 50.79 50.24
N ARG A 633 -47.42 51.21 49.24
CA ARG A 633 -47.28 52.63 48.88
C ARG A 633 -48.61 53.26 48.47
N SER A 634 -49.38 52.60 47.61
CA SER A 634 -50.71 53.09 47.18
C SER A 634 -51.68 53.26 48.35
N ILE A 635 -51.72 52.31 49.29
CA ILE A 635 -52.54 52.38 50.52
C ILE A 635 -52.08 53.52 51.43
N ASN A 636 -50.76 53.70 51.60
CA ASN A 636 -50.19 54.76 52.42
C ASN A 636 -50.41 56.14 51.79
N ASP A 637 -50.24 56.31 50.48
CA ASP A 637 -50.51 57.56 49.77
C ASP A 637 -52.00 57.94 49.81
N HIS A 638 -52.90 56.97 49.69
CA HIS A 638 -54.34 57.19 49.87
C HIS A 638 -54.66 57.63 51.31
N SER A 639 -54.07 56.97 52.31
CA SER A 639 -54.23 57.33 53.72
C SER A 639 -53.66 58.72 54.05
N LEU A 640 -52.49 59.06 53.51
CA LEU A 640 -51.91 60.40 53.60
C LEU A 640 -52.76 61.46 52.90
N GLN A 641 -53.44 61.11 51.80
CA GLN A 641 -54.34 62.03 51.12
C GLN A 641 -55.59 62.31 51.95
N LEU A 642 -56.23 61.28 52.52
CA LEU A 642 -57.34 61.47 53.46
C LEU A 642 -56.94 62.36 54.64
N LEU A 643 -55.78 62.13 55.26
CA LEU A 643 -55.26 62.96 56.35
C LEU A 643 -54.93 64.40 55.93
N ARG A 644 -54.52 64.64 54.68
CA ARG A 644 -54.34 66.00 54.13
C ARG A 644 -55.67 66.71 53.94
N ASP A 645 -56.68 66.01 53.45
CA ASP A 645 -58.02 66.56 53.20
C ASP A 645 -58.76 66.84 54.52
N GLU A 646 -58.64 65.96 55.51
CA GLU A 646 -59.08 66.21 56.89
C GLU A 646 -58.35 67.42 57.51
N LEU A 647 -57.03 67.50 57.39
CA LEU A 647 -56.26 68.65 57.89
C LEU A 647 -56.63 69.96 57.18
N ALA A 648 -56.93 69.92 55.89
CA ALA A 648 -57.44 71.07 55.13
C ALA A 648 -58.83 71.49 55.64
N GLN A 649 -59.73 70.54 55.86
CA GLN A 649 -61.07 70.81 56.42
C GLN A 649 -60.98 71.36 57.85
N VAL A 650 -60.09 70.84 58.70
CA VAL A 650 -59.85 71.37 60.05
C VAL A 650 -59.29 72.79 60.02
N LYS A 651 -58.34 73.09 59.11
CA LYS A 651 -57.83 74.45 58.90
C LYS A 651 -58.92 75.42 58.41
N GLN A 652 -59.79 74.98 57.50
CA GLN A 652 -60.92 75.78 57.03
C GLN A 652 -61.89 76.07 58.19
N ASN A 653 -62.31 75.03 58.92
CA ASN A 653 -63.19 75.13 60.09
C ASN A 653 -62.60 76.09 61.15
N LEU A 654 -61.30 76.00 61.43
CA LEU A 654 -60.61 76.90 62.35
C LEU A 654 -60.64 78.35 61.85
N SER A 655 -60.36 78.59 60.56
CA SER A 655 -60.44 79.95 59.98
C SER A 655 -61.84 80.56 60.08
N ASP A 656 -62.89 79.74 59.94
CA ASP A 656 -64.27 80.16 60.12
C ASP A 656 -64.63 80.44 61.59
N VAL A 657 -64.07 79.69 62.53
CA VAL A 657 -64.20 79.98 63.98
C VAL A 657 -63.49 81.30 64.31
N THR A 658 -62.23 81.48 63.92
CA THR A 658 -61.47 82.73 64.15
C THR A 658 -62.13 83.94 63.49
N ARG A 659 -62.77 83.76 62.32
CA ARG A 659 -63.57 84.81 61.66
C ARG A 659 -64.81 85.19 62.48
N ARG A 660 -65.55 84.21 63.01
CA ARG A 660 -66.71 84.45 63.89
C ARG A 660 -66.29 85.09 65.22
N GLU A 661 -65.21 84.63 65.82
CA GLU A 661 -64.61 85.20 67.04
C GLU A 661 -64.23 86.67 66.83
N SER A 662 -63.56 86.98 65.71
CA SER A 662 -63.20 88.36 65.35
C SER A 662 -64.43 89.26 65.17
N GLN A 663 -65.52 88.73 64.60
CA GLN A 663 -66.80 89.45 64.47
C GLN A 663 -67.46 89.68 65.84
N LEU A 664 -67.49 88.66 66.71
CA LEU A 664 -68.02 88.77 68.07
C LEU A 664 -67.22 89.77 68.92
N GLN A 665 -65.88 89.75 68.82
CA GLN A 665 -65.01 90.70 69.52
C GLN A 665 -65.19 92.14 69.00
N SER A 666 -65.36 92.33 67.68
CA SER A 666 -65.68 93.64 67.10
C SER A 666 -67.06 94.16 67.56
N PHE A 667 -68.06 93.28 67.64
CA PHE A 667 -69.37 93.59 68.19
C PHE A 667 -69.28 93.96 69.68
N ARG A 668 -68.59 93.16 70.50
CA ARG A 668 -68.32 93.42 71.93
C ARG A 668 -67.66 94.78 72.15
N VAL A 669 -66.62 95.11 71.38
CA VAL A 669 -65.94 96.42 71.45
C VAL A 669 -66.88 97.56 71.07
N SER A 670 -67.75 97.37 70.08
CA SER A 670 -68.74 98.37 69.67
C SER A 670 -69.80 98.59 70.76
N VAL A 671 -70.28 97.51 71.40
CA VAL A 671 -71.20 97.57 72.54
C VAL A 671 -70.57 98.26 73.75
N ALA A 672 -69.34 97.91 74.14
CA ALA A 672 -68.63 98.56 75.24
C ALA A 672 -68.49 100.08 75.03
N LYS A 673 -68.11 100.49 73.81
CA LYS A 673 -68.05 101.91 73.41
C LYS A 673 -69.40 102.63 73.50
N LEU A 674 -70.49 101.99 73.07
CA LEU A 674 -71.84 102.58 73.16
C LEU A 674 -72.33 102.76 74.61
N LEU A 675 -71.83 101.94 75.54
CA LEU A 675 -72.11 102.06 76.98
C LEU A 675 -71.16 103.01 77.72
N SER A 676 -70.11 103.51 77.05
CA SER A 676 -68.97 104.21 77.66
C SER A 676 -68.20 103.38 78.71
N GLU A 677 -68.25 102.04 78.60
CA GLU A 677 -67.56 101.12 79.50
C GLU A 677 -66.16 100.75 78.95
N PRO A 678 -65.15 100.47 79.81
CA PRO A 678 -63.83 100.03 79.37
C PRO A 678 -63.83 98.78 78.46
N ILE A 679 -62.90 98.71 77.50
CA ILE A 679 -62.79 97.58 76.56
C ILE A 679 -62.43 96.26 77.28
N CYS A 680 -61.82 96.35 78.47
CA CYS A 680 -61.48 95.22 79.34
C CYS A 680 -62.63 94.75 80.25
N THR A 681 -63.78 95.43 80.27
CA THR A 681 -64.91 95.07 81.14
C THR A 681 -65.43 93.65 80.86
N PRO A 682 -65.63 92.79 81.88
CA PRO A 682 -66.16 91.45 81.68
C PRO A 682 -67.55 91.42 81.03
N ASP A 683 -67.80 90.42 80.19
CA ASP A 683 -69.03 90.34 79.39
C ASP A 683 -70.31 90.30 80.23
N TYR A 684 -70.27 89.68 81.42
CA TYR A 684 -71.41 89.65 82.32
C TYR A 684 -71.75 91.05 82.89
N GLU A 685 -70.77 91.95 83.01
CA GLU A 685 -70.98 93.33 83.46
C GLU A 685 -71.51 94.19 82.31
N ILE A 686 -70.96 94.04 81.10
CA ILE A 686 -71.48 94.66 79.86
C ILE A 686 -72.95 94.24 79.65
N ILE A 687 -73.27 92.95 79.81
CA ILE A 687 -74.63 92.42 79.72
C ILE A 687 -75.51 92.97 80.86
N SER A 688 -75.01 93.05 82.10
CA SER A 688 -75.77 93.65 83.21
C SER A 688 -76.07 95.14 82.98
N ARG A 689 -75.12 95.89 82.39
CA ARG A 689 -75.28 97.30 82.03
C ARG A 689 -76.32 97.47 80.91
N LEU A 690 -76.25 96.64 79.86
CA LEU A 690 -77.28 96.56 78.82
C LEU A 690 -78.66 96.22 79.40
N GLN A 691 -78.76 95.21 80.26
CA GLN A 691 -80.02 94.81 80.88
C GLN A 691 -80.63 95.94 81.71
N LYS A 692 -79.82 96.66 82.50
CA LYS A 692 -80.25 97.85 83.24
C LYS A 692 -80.69 99.00 82.32
N MET A 693 -79.96 99.24 81.23
CA MET A 693 -80.31 100.28 80.25
C MET A 693 -81.57 99.94 79.46
N VAL A 694 -81.76 98.67 79.06
CA VAL A 694 -82.97 98.17 78.39
C VAL A 694 -84.15 98.15 79.34
N ALA A 695 -83.95 97.82 80.63
CA ALA A 695 -84.99 97.97 81.66
C ALA A 695 -85.40 99.43 81.81
N ALA A 696 -84.43 100.35 82.03
CA ALA A 696 -84.71 101.79 82.15
C ALA A 696 -85.39 102.37 80.89
N HIS A 697 -84.97 101.95 79.68
CA HIS A 697 -85.64 102.34 78.44
C HIS A 697 -87.04 101.74 78.33
N ARG A 698 -87.25 100.49 78.78
CA ARG A 698 -88.57 99.84 78.79
C ARG A 698 -89.51 100.51 79.78
N ASP A 699 -89.02 100.89 80.96
CA ASP A 699 -89.77 101.64 81.97
C ASP A 699 -90.08 103.05 81.47
N PHE A 700 -89.12 103.73 80.83
CA PHE A 700 -89.34 105.01 80.14
C PHE A 700 -90.36 104.89 79.00
N THR A 701 -90.33 103.80 78.21
CA THR A 701 -91.31 103.53 77.15
C THR A 701 -92.69 103.22 77.72
N MET A 702 -92.76 102.51 78.85
CA MET A 702 -94.01 102.26 79.59
C MET A 702 -94.56 103.52 80.25
N LEU A 703 -93.70 104.48 80.64
CA LEU A 703 -94.09 105.82 81.07
C LEU A 703 -94.58 106.67 79.90
N SER A 704 -93.88 106.66 78.75
CA SER A 704 -94.31 107.39 77.54
C SER A 704 -95.67 106.88 77.03
N ARG A 705 -95.89 105.56 77.01
CA ARG A 705 -97.21 104.95 76.70
C ARG A 705 -98.30 105.25 77.73
N ARG A 706 -97.97 105.71 78.95
CA ARG A 706 -98.95 106.24 79.92
C ARG A 706 -99.30 107.71 79.67
N TYR A 707 -98.65 108.37 78.72
CA TYR A 707 -99.00 109.71 78.23
C TYR A 707 -99.55 109.70 76.79
N ASP A 708 -99.16 108.74 75.95
CA ASP A 708 -99.63 108.55 74.57
C ASP A 708 -100.78 107.52 74.40
N GLU A 709 -101.73 107.43 75.35
CA GLU A 709 -102.96 106.63 75.13
C GLU A 709 -104.20 107.20 75.84
N PRO A 710 -105.00 108.04 75.16
CA PRO A 710 -106.42 108.23 75.46
C PRO A 710 -107.20 106.96 75.14
N LEU A 711 -108.36 106.79 75.79
CA LEU A 711 -109.28 105.67 75.58
C LEU A 711 -109.71 105.50 74.10
N GLU A 712 -109.46 104.34 73.49
CA GLU A 712 -110.54 103.55 72.85
C GLU A 712 -110.19 102.08 72.52
N THR A 713 -111.17 101.20 72.75
CA THR A 713 -111.41 99.88 72.10
C THR A 713 -110.33 98.78 72.01
N ASN A 714 -110.57 97.70 72.76
CA ASN A 714 -110.42 96.29 72.34
C ASN A 714 -110.86 96.05 70.86
N PRO A 715 -110.37 95.02 70.11
CA PRO A 715 -110.05 93.68 70.64
C PRO A 715 -108.95 92.83 69.93
N SER A 716 -108.72 91.63 70.48
CA SER A 716 -108.52 90.35 69.75
C SER A 716 -107.29 90.03 68.86
N ARG A 717 -106.64 88.91 69.25
CA ARG A 717 -106.34 87.70 68.44
C ARG A 717 -105.06 87.55 67.58
N CYS A 718 -104.51 86.34 67.75
CA CYS A 718 -104.00 85.41 66.72
C CYS A 718 -102.59 85.57 66.10
N THR A 719 -101.70 84.68 66.56
CA THR A 719 -100.93 83.71 65.75
C THR A 719 -100.26 84.18 64.45
N ARG A 720 -98.93 84.02 64.39
CA ARG A 720 -98.38 82.75 63.88
C ARG A 720 -97.08 82.37 64.59
#